data_AF-A0A5C6XDA4-F1
#
_entry.id   AF-A0A5C6XDA4-F1
#
_cell.length_a   1.000
_cell.length_b   1.000
_cell.length_c   1.000
_cell.angle_alpha   90.00
_cell.angle_beta   90.00
_cell.angle_gamma   90.00
#
_symmetry.space_group_name_H-M   'P 1'
#
loop_
_entity.id
_entity.type
_entity.pdbx_description
1 polymer ?
#
loop_
_entity_poly.entity_id
_entity_poly.type
_entity_poly.pdbx_seq_one_letter_code
_entity_poly.pdbx_strand_id
1 'polypeptide(L)'
;MCRRMRSAMKFDIRWLVCATAALVACQSTPNSSADSSAVGEGFSKQVMEAGPAPISPADFPVSDRVNYQARPSRMIVFIGDGMGHAAVTAASYAQSEPLSMLSMPDVGFMTTHEHEFLTTDSAAGATAIATGHKTHFEGVSVRPGTTREQESEPEHQLSTLFGAAASAGRATGLIATSRITHATPAAFAAHRSNRGQYDDIALDYLRYKPAVMLGAGTRFFEERADKRDLFAEFEAEGYTVARSADEVRAASGGQGPLLGLMHRSDMPSASSGERAMSLEEMVKVAIEVLDRESPQGYVLMVEGSQIDWAGHDLDGPGVVSETLDMDRAVAHALGYARERTDTLVVVTADHETGGMSVLDPPYASRYMMLLGGEERAYRMTLPDDYDVSAHDEPLPPSVVHHPLPRVGRFGPVESADPRMTTSFGFMSVGSRAFWDGSRRYSASHTAVMVPIFAEGPAAAEVAAARDNAQLGATLQKLAAAPDDEAARQPGSAGPEPRPKNVILLVGDGLGLASLSAGLYSRGELATLSMEHRALMATHALDRLVNDSAGSATAIASGRRSRVGVVGMAPATAGGDLLPVRSALAEAALKGKRTGIVTTTSLTHATPAAFFAHRASRAQEAAIAGDFLTFGQRLGRSHGVDVAIGGGARYFRTSHLDALRAQEYAVSTELPERLAAGQPHLVVLADEGLPPAAERGADNPGAPTLEAMTERALDYLHQDEAGFLLVVEGGQIDWALHGLDRGEGLLAEIADFDAAVARALAFAESEGDTLVIATSDHDHTLSVLDNHYGYHSGHCGVMSACGGPFEGIALPVATEGLTNAQGFAATELQGEFGAPTMTLQYDWIVQEVARRVQMGGPHSGNMVPLFASGPRAAELGRLRDQPQLGQWLTRWASGN
;
A
#
# COMPACT_ATOMS: atom_id res chain seq x y z
N MET A 1 -67.36 -4.14 -8.89
CA MET A 1 -66.35 -5.20 -9.08
C MET A 1 -66.04 -5.89 -7.75
N CYS A 2 -65.33 -7.01 -7.78
CA CYS A 2 -65.12 -7.94 -6.65
C CYS A 2 -63.66 -7.96 -6.15
N ARG A 3 -63.25 -8.70 -5.09
CA ARG A 3 -63.83 -9.03 -3.76
C ARG A 3 -62.86 -9.97 -3.00
N ARG A 4 -62.42 -9.60 -1.79
CA ARG A 4 -61.93 -10.45 -0.66
C ARG A 4 -60.83 -11.53 -0.84
N MET A 5 -59.74 -11.34 -0.07
CA MET A 5 -59.23 -12.19 1.03
C MET A 5 -58.85 -13.69 0.86
N ARG A 6 -57.64 -14.00 1.38
CA ARG A 6 -57.20 -15.19 2.16
C ARG A 6 -57.05 -16.57 1.47
N SER A 7 -55.77 -16.91 1.24
CA SER A 7 -54.99 -17.99 1.90
C SER A 7 -55.45 -19.46 1.89
N ALA A 8 -54.50 -20.31 1.46
CA ALA A 8 -54.27 -21.72 1.83
C ALA A 8 -55.31 -22.80 1.47
N MET A 9 -54.88 -23.80 0.70
CA MET A 9 -55.44 -25.16 0.77
C MET A 9 -54.43 -26.24 0.34
N LYS A 10 -54.66 -27.49 0.77
CA LYS A 10 -53.89 -28.70 0.44
C LYS A 10 -54.80 -29.74 -0.24
N PHE A 11 -54.25 -30.42 -1.23
CA PHE A 11 -54.55 -31.81 -1.67
C PHE A 11 -55.94 -32.20 -2.24
N ASP A 12 -55.86 -33.26 -3.06
CA ASP A 12 -56.88 -34.21 -3.53
C ASP A 12 -58.04 -33.78 -4.47
N ILE A 13 -58.62 -34.67 -5.30
CA ILE A 13 -58.08 -35.69 -6.25
C ILE A 13 -59.25 -36.28 -7.10
N ARG A 14 -58.99 -36.86 -8.29
CA ARG A 14 -59.92 -37.65 -9.18
C ARG A 14 -61.05 -36.84 -9.88
N TRP A 15 -61.66 -37.30 -11.00
CA TRP A 15 -61.57 -38.55 -11.79
C TRP A 15 -62.08 -38.35 -13.26
N LEU A 16 -61.88 -39.40 -14.09
CA LEU A 16 -62.35 -39.65 -15.48
C LEU A 16 -61.87 -38.63 -16.56
N VAL A 17 -61.55 -39.00 -17.80
CA VAL A 17 -61.40 -40.30 -18.52
C VAL A 17 -60.08 -40.24 -19.35
N CYS A 18 -59.57 -41.24 -20.08
CA CYS A 18 -60.14 -42.48 -20.64
C CYS A 18 -59.21 -43.70 -20.42
N ALA A 19 -59.11 -44.65 -21.36
CA ALA A 19 -58.49 -45.98 -21.13
C ALA A 19 -57.54 -46.49 -22.24
N THR A 20 -56.50 -47.22 -21.81
CA THR A 20 -55.93 -48.51 -22.30
C THR A 20 -54.40 -48.57 -22.05
N ALA A 21 -53.75 -49.70 -21.71
CA ALA A 21 -54.20 -50.94 -21.05
C ALA A 21 -52.98 -51.73 -20.48
N ALA A 22 -53.23 -52.61 -19.49
CA ALA A 22 -52.39 -53.72 -18.99
C ALA A 22 -51.10 -53.45 -18.17
N LEU A 23 -50.94 -54.24 -17.09
CA LEU A 23 -49.71 -54.53 -16.32
C LEU A 23 -49.13 -55.90 -16.84
N VAL A 24 -48.07 -56.57 -16.34
CA VAL A 24 -47.69 -57.00 -14.97
C VAL A 24 -46.25 -57.58 -14.95
N ALA A 25 -45.41 -57.14 -13.98
CA ALA A 25 -44.30 -57.85 -13.27
C ALA A 25 -43.24 -58.67 -14.08
N CYS A 26 -42.19 -59.30 -13.50
CA CYS A 26 -41.77 -59.47 -12.10
C CYS A 26 -40.23 -59.51 -11.94
N GLN A 27 -39.76 -59.75 -10.71
CA GLN A 27 -38.36 -59.73 -10.26
C GLN A 27 -37.51 -60.93 -10.76
N SER A 28 -36.19 -60.73 -10.92
CA SER A 28 -35.16 -61.63 -10.37
C SER A 28 -33.72 -61.13 -10.61
N THR A 29 -32.83 -61.47 -9.68
CA THR A 29 -31.35 -61.55 -9.84
C THR A 29 -30.94 -62.92 -9.24
N PRO A 30 -29.82 -63.55 -9.68
CA PRO A 30 -28.52 -63.23 -9.08
C PRO A 30 -27.26 -63.41 -9.97
N ASN A 31 -26.15 -62.89 -9.43
CA ASN A 31 -24.71 -63.06 -9.75
C ASN A 31 -24.24 -64.18 -10.70
N SER A 32 -23.19 -63.83 -11.48
CA SER A 32 -21.97 -64.65 -11.56
C SER A 32 -20.68 -63.81 -11.69
N SER A 33 -19.62 -64.34 -11.10
CA SER A 33 -18.22 -63.87 -10.98
C SER A 33 -17.56 -63.00 -12.09
N ALA A 34 -16.95 -61.91 -11.63
CA ALA A 34 -15.57 -61.45 -11.88
C ALA A 34 -14.93 -61.51 -13.29
N ASP A 35 -14.49 -60.34 -13.76
CA ASP A 35 -13.15 -60.13 -14.34
C ASP A 35 -12.52 -58.92 -13.64
N SER A 36 -11.20 -58.90 -13.45
CA SER A 36 -10.48 -57.97 -12.57
C SER A 36 -9.31 -57.30 -13.31
N SER A 37 -9.64 -56.46 -14.29
CA SER A 37 -8.65 -55.89 -15.23
C SER A 37 -8.91 -54.42 -15.66
N ALA A 38 -10.06 -53.83 -15.33
CA ALA A 38 -10.55 -52.59 -15.97
C ALA A 38 -10.63 -51.33 -15.07
N VAL A 39 -9.72 -51.17 -14.09
CA VAL A 39 -9.72 -50.02 -13.14
C VAL A 39 -8.65 -48.96 -13.46
N GLY A 40 -7.69 -49.26 -14.36
CA GLY A 40 -6.47 -48.44 -14.52
C GLY A 40 -6.60 -47.13 -15.32
N GLU A 41 -7.47 -47.05 -16.33
CA GLU A 41 -7.34 -46.02 -17.38
C GLU A 41 -8.33 -44.83 -17.26
N GLY A 42 -9.31 -44.88 -16.35
CA GLY A 42 -10.38 -43.89 -16.27
C GLY A 42 -10.02 -42.55 -15.60
N PHE A 43 -9.06 -42.54 -14.66
CA PHE A 43 -8.81 -41.38 -13.78
C PHE A 43 -7.80 -40.36 -14.35
N SER A 44 -6.99 -40.73 -15.34
CA SER A 44 -5.81 -39.96 -15.79
C SER A 44 -6.12 -38.72 -16.65
N LYS A 45 -7.38 -38.27 -16.76
CA LYS A 45 -7.80 -37.19 -17.67
C LYS A 45 -8.43 -35.95 -17.04
N GLN A 46 -8.59 -35.88 -15.72
CA GLN A 46 -8.92 -34.63 -15.02
C GLN A 46 -7.69 -34.03 -14.32
N VAL A 47 -6.53 -34.10 -14.97
CA VAL A 47 -5.27 -33.54 -14.45
C VAL A 47 -5.26 -32.02 -14.66
N MET A 48 -5.81 -31.29 -13.68
CA MET A 48 -5.51 -29.88 -13.42
C MET A 48 -5.52 -29.00 -14.68
N GLU A 49 -6.64 -28.96 -15.41
CA GLU A 49 -6.78 -28.11 -16.59
C GLU A 49 -6.45 -26.64 -16.24
N ALA A 50 -5.88 -25.89 -17.19
CA ALA A 50 -5.40 -24.51 -16.95
C ALA A 50 -6.51 -23.47 -16.68
N GLY A 51 -7.76 -23.93 -16.55
CA GLY A 51 -8.96 -23.11 -16.62
C GLY A 51 -9.17 -22.46 -17.99
N PRO A 52 -10.32 -21.82 -18.21
CA PRO A 52 -10.47 -20.84 -19.27
C PRO A 52 -9.52 -19.64 -19.10
N ALA A 53 -9.45 -18.79 -20.12
CA ALA A 53 -8.70 -17.53 -20.05
C ALA A 53 -9.09 -16.74 -18.79
N PRO A 54 -8.16 -16.02 -18.15
CA PRO A 54 -8.49 -15.25 -16.95
C PRO A 54 -9.63 -14.27 -17.26
N ILE A 55 -10.46 -13.98 -16.24
CA ILE A 55 -11.00 -12.62 -16.11
C ILE A 55 -9.75 -11.75 -16.09
N SER A 56 -9.46 -11.10 -17.23
CA SER A 56 -8.14 -10.53 -17.48
C SER A 56 -7.77 -9.62 -16.32
N PRO A 57 -6.49 -9.56 -15.92
CA PRO A 57 -6.00 -8.37 -15.24
C PRO A 57 -6.56 -7.13 -15.96
N ALA A 58 -6.80 -6.05 -15.20
CA ALA A 58 -6.62 -4.75 -15.83
C ALA A 58 -5.25 -4.81 -16.53
N ASP A 59 -5.16 -4.41 -17.79
CA ASP A 59 -3.88 -4.45 -18.51
C ASP A 59 -3.05 -3.27 -17.99
N PHE A 60 -2.65 -3.33 -16.69
CA PHE A 60 -1.91 -2.31 -15.95
C PHE A 60 -0.67 -1.95 -16.78
N PRO A 61 -0.70 -0.82 -17.52
CA PRO A 61 0.20 -0.63 -18.64
C PRO A 61 1.46 0.06 -18.10
N VAL A 62 2.21 -0.66 -17.27
CA VAL A 62 3.44 -0.17 -16.67
C VAL A 62 4.45 0.09 -17.78
N SER A 63 5.01 1.29 -17.82
CA SER A 63 5.77 1.81 -18.95
C SER A 63 6.94 0.90 -19.34
N ASP A 64 6.91 0.29 -20.54
CA ASP A 64 7.98 -0.55 -21.11
C ASP A 64 9.21 0.27 -21.58
N ARG A 65 9.31 1.54 -21.18
CA ARG A 65 10.45 2.39 -21.51
C ARG A 65 11.67 1.94 -20.71
N VAL A 66 12.80 1.81 -21.40
CA VAL A 66 14.10 1.53 -20.77
C VAL A 66 14.55 2.77 -20.00
N ASN A 67 14.87 2.60 -18.72
CA ASN A 67 15.47 3.67 -17.93
C ASN A 67 16.84 4.04 -18.50
N TYR A 68 16.96 5.30 -18.93
CA TYR A 68 18.24 5.88 -19.32
C TYR A 68 19.10 6.13 -18.07
N GLN A 69 20.36 5.68 -18.11
CA GLN A 69 21.36 5.96 -17.07
C GLN A 69 21.90 7.40 -17.15
N ALA A 70 21.45 8.19 -18.13
CA ALA A 70 21.68 9.61 -18.21
C ALA A 70 20.94 10.38 -17.11
N ARG A 71 21.38 11.63 -16.89
CA ARG A 71 20.74 12.56 -15.96
C ARG A 71 19.56 13.28 -16.64
N PRO A 72 18.50 13.64 -15.90
CA PRO A 72 17.46 14.51 -16.42
C PRO A 72 18.00 15.91 -16.72
N SER A 73 17.57 16.49 -17.85
CA SER A 73 17.64 17.93 -18.09
C SER A 73 16.39 18.62 -17.53
N ARG A 74 15.25 17.92 -17.58
CA ARG A 74 13.95 18.34 -17.02
C ARG A 74 13.52 17.42 -15.88
N MET A 75 13.03 18.00 -14.80
CA MET A 75 12.49 17.26 -13.65
C MET A 75 11.13 17.83 -13.27
N ILE A 76 10.12 16.97 -13.13
CA ILE A 76 8.79 17.34 -12.64
C ILE A 76 8.53 16.52 -11.37
N VAL A 77 8.46 17.19 -10.22
CA VAL A 77 8.28 16.59 -8.90
C VAL A 77 6.88 16.91 -8.40
N PHE A 78 6.02 15.90 -8.35
CA PHE A 78 4.69 15.97 -7.76
C PHE A 78 4.74 15.59 -6.28
N ILE A 79 4.19 16.45 -5.43
CA ILE A 79 3.97 16.19 -4.00
C ILE A 79 2.47 16.26 -3.75
N GLY A 80 1.87 15.14 -3.33
CA GLY A 80 0.52 15.16 -2.77
C GLY A 80 0.66 15.37 -1.27
N ASP A 81 0.38 16.57 -0.78
CA ASP A 81 0.38 16.90 0.65
C ASP A 81 -0.51 15.85 1.36
N GLY A 82 0.02 15.11 2.34
CA GLY A 82 -0.73 14.05 3.05
C GLY A 82 -1.12 12.79 2.23
N MET A 83 -0.67 12.62 0.97
CA MET A 83 -1.11 11.54 0.06
C MET A 83 -0.44 10.18 0.34
N GLY A 84 -0.82 9.55 1.45
CA GLY A 84 -0.41 8.17 1.75
C GLY A 84 -1.05 7.10 0.86
N HIS A 85 -0.56 5.86 0.98
CA HIS A 85 -0.98 4.73 0.13
C HIS A 85 -2.49 4.41 0.15
N ALA A 86 -3.19 4.75 1.23
CA ALA A 86 -4.65 4.61 1.33
C ALA A 86 -5.39 5.58 0.40
N ALA A 87 -4.89 6.82 0.20
CA ALA A 87 -5.47 7.78 -0.75
C ALA A 87 -5.30 7.30 -2.20
N VAL A 88 -4.09 6.86 -2.55
CA VAL A 88 -3.77 6.22 -3.85
C VAL A 88 -4.69 5.01 -4.10
N THR A 89 -4.93 4.19 -3.07
CA THR A 89 -5.83 3.03 -3.17
C THR A 89 -7.29 3.44 -3.37
N ALA A 90 -7.79 4.37 -2.55
CA ALA A 90 -9.18 4.82 -2.59
C ALA A 90 -9.54 5.47 -3.93
N ALA A 91 -8.67 6.34 -4.45
CA ALA A 91 -8.85 6.98 -5.75
C ALA A 91 -8.81 5.97 -6.91
N SER A 92 -7.90 4.98 -6.87
CA SER A 92 -7.86 3.88 -7.85
C SER A 92 -9.19 3.13 -7.92
N TYR A 93 -9.79 2.78 -6.77
CA TYR A 93 -11.07 2.07 -6.76
C TYR A 93 -12.22 2.98 -7.20
N ALA A 94 -12.26 4.24 -6.76
CA ALA A 94 -13.33 5.18 -7.10
C ALA A 94 -13.52 5.38 -8.62
N GLN A 95 -12.42 5.36 -9.39
CA GLN A 95 -12.49 5.44 -10.86
C GLN A 95 -12.60 4.07 -11.57
N SER A 96 -12.55 2.94 -10.84
CA SER A 96 -12.55 1.56 -11.37
C SER A 96 -11.47 1.22 -12.41
N GLU A 97 -10.37 1.97 -12.44
CA GLU A 97 -9.18 1.71 -13.26
C GLU A 97 -7.93 2.20 -12.50
N PRO A 98 -6.73 1.67 -12.80
CA PRO A 98 -5.50 2.07 -12.11
C PRO A 98 -5.15 3.55 -12.32
N LEU A 99 -4.66 4.23 -11.29
CA LEU A 99 -4.12 5.59 -11.41
C LEU A 99 -2.92 5.64 -12.37
N SER A 100 -2.75 6.76 -13.05
CA SER A 100 -1.66 7.04 -13.98
C SER A 100 -0.29 6.95 -13.33
N MET A 101 -0.15 7.39 -12.07
CA MET A 101 1.07 7.20 -11.27
C MET A 101 1.44 5.71 -11.07
N LEU A 102 0.47 4.80 -11.04
CA LEU A 102 0.73 3.36 -10.93
C LEU A 102 1.25 2.76 -12.26
N SER A 103 1.18 3.49 -13.38
CA SER A 103 1.81 3.08 -14.65
C SER A 103 3.31 3.39 -14.72
N MET A 104 3.86 4.10 -13.73
CA MET A 104 5.28 4.41 -13.64
C MET A 104 6.06 3.14 -13.24
N PRO A 105 7.24 2.86 -13.82
CA PRO A 105 7.92 1.58 -13.68
C PRO A 105 8.61 1.38 -12.33
N ASP A 106 9.26 2.41 -11.79
CA ASP A 106 10.01 2.32 -10.53
C ASP A 106 9.15 2.80 -9.36
N VAL A 107 9.13 2.01 -8.28
CA VAL A 107 8.38 2.31 -7.05
C VAL A 107 9.34 2.28 -5.85
N GLY A 108 9.15 3.18 -4.90
CA GLY A 108 9.85 3.25 -3.63
C GLY A 108 8.88 3.43 -2.46
N PHE A 109 9.39 3.27 -1.25
CA PHE A 109 8.70 3.62 0.00
C PHE A 109 9.70 4.34 0.90
N MET A 110 9.30 5.43 1.55
CA MET A 110 10.20 6.24 2.37
C MET A 110 9.62 6.65 3.72
N THR A 111 10.50 6.77 4.72
CA THR A 111 10.21 7.46 5.98
C THR A 111 10.09 8.97 5.77
N THR A 112 9.20 9.57 6.54
CA THR A 112 8.79 10.97 6.39
C THR A 112 9.20 11.84 7.58
N HIS A 113 9.71 11.26 8.67
CA HIS A 113 10.04 11.92 9.94
C HIS A 113 10.79 13.24 9.79
N GLU A 114 10.60 14.16 10.73
CA GLU A 114 11.33 15.42 10.80
C GLU A 114 12.56 15.29 11.71
N HIS A 115 13.09 16.39 12.24
CA HIS A 115 14.27 16.34 13.11
C HIS A 115 13.90 15.86 14.53
N GLU A 116 12.77 16.31 15.08
CA GLU A 116 12.37 15.97 16.45
C GLU A 116 11.52 14.69 16.54
N PHE A 117 10.58 14.50 15.59
CA PHE A 117 9.43 13.60 15.69
C PHE A 117 9.26 12.68 14.46
N LEU A 118 8.56 11.54 14.64
CA LEU A 118 8.35 10.56 13.55
C LEU A 118 7.35 11.07 12.52
N THR A 119 6.42 11.90 12.97
CA THR A 119 5.32 12.45 12.19
C THR A 119 5.65 13.90 11.89
N THR A 120 6.00 14.17 10.64
CA THR A 120 6.41 15.50 10.16
C THR A 120 5.23 16.42 9.88
N ASP A 121 5.46 17.73 9.90
CA ASP A 121 4.60 18.69 9.19
C ASP A 121 5.01 18.87 7.71
N SER A 122 4.13 19.39 6.86
CA SER A 122 4.44 19.65 5.45
C SER A 122 5.60 20.64 5.23
N ALA A 123 5.98 21.48 6.22
CA ALA A 123 7.18 22.31 6.10
C ALA A 123 8.48 21.51 6.27
N ALA A 124 8.59 20.70 7.32
CA ALA A 124 9.76 19.86 7.53
C ALA A 124 9.85 18.72 6.49
N GLY A 125 8.71 18.14 6.11
CA GLY A 125 8.60 17.09 5.09
C GLY A 125 8.98 17.60 3.70
N ALA A 126 8.43 18.74 3.27
CA ALA A 126 8.84 19.36 2.01
C ALA A 126 10.26 19.93 2.07
N THR A 127 10.73 20.41 3.22
CA THR A 127 12.14 20.82 3.40
C THR A 127 13.08 19.63 3.20
N ALA A 128 12.74 18.44 3.69
CA ALA A 128 13.53 17.23 3.45
C ALA A 128 13.64 16.91 1.95
N ILE A 129 12.52 16.93 1.22
CA ILE A 129 12.47 16.69 -0.24
C ILE A 129 13.18 17.81 -1.02
N ALA A 130 13.07 19.07 -0.57
CA ALA A 130 13.69 20.21 -1.24
C ALA A 130 15.20 20.32 -0.96
N THR A 131 15.67 20.00 0.25
CA THR A 131 17.04 20.29 0.71
C THR A 131 17.96 19.08 0.83
N GLY A 132 17.40 17.88 0.97
CA GLY A 132 18.15 16.69 1.37
C GLY A 132 18.55 16.65 2.85
N HIS A 133 18.00 17.53 3.69
CA HIS A 133 18.26 17.62 5.12
C HIS A 133 16.96 17.66 5.94
N LYS A 134 16.98 17.06 7.12
CA LYS A 134 15.90 17.21 8.12
C LYS A 134 15.95 18.63 8.71
N THR A 135 14.79 19.18 9.04
CA THR A 135 14.63 20.46 9.76
C THR A 135 13.63 20.29 10.89
N HIS A 136 13.49 21.31 11.73
CA HIS A 136 12.53 21.32 12.83
C HIS A 136 11.09 21.55 12.33
N PHE A 137 10.09 21.12 13.12
CA PHE A 137 8.66 21.37 12.89
C PHE A 137 8.35 22.83 12.45
N GLU A 138 7.54 23.01 11.40
CA GLU A 138 7.26 24.31 10.74
C GLU A 138 8.47 24.98 10.05
N GLY A 139 9.67 24.40 10.09
CA GLY A 139 10.88 24.93 9.45
C GLY A 139 10.83 24.87 7.92
N VAL A 140 11.21 25.96 7.26
CA VAL A 140 11.19 26.08 5.79
C VAL A 140 12.62 26.29 5.28
N SER A 141 13.27 25.23 4.82
CA SER A 141 14.62 25.23 4.21
C SER A 141 15.69 25.98 5.03
N VAL A 142 15.61 25.83 6.34
CA VAL A 142 16.60 26.25 7.34
C VAL A 142 17.10 25.04 8.13
N ARG A 143 18.23 25.21 8.83
CA ARG A 143 18.77 24.15 9.71
C ARG A 143 17.90 24.00 10.96
N PRO A 144 17.80 22.79 11.56
CA PRO A 144 17.07 22.57 12.79
C PRO A 144 17.42 23.57 13.89
N GLY A 145 16.41 24.07 14.60
CA GLY A 145 16.57 25.05 15.69
C GLY A 145 16.89 26.49 15.27
N THR A 146 16.88 26.80 13.96
CA THR A 146 17.08 28.17 13.46
C THR A 146 15.96 29.10 13.94
N THR A 147 16.29 30.19 14.64
CA THR A 147 15.30 31.21 15.07
C THR A 147 15.02 32.26 13.99
N ARG A 148 14.03 33.13 14.23
CA ARG A 148 13.67 34.23 13.32
C ARG A 148 14.76 35.31 13.20
N GLU A 149 15.61 35.43 14.20
CA GLU A 149 16.80 36.30 14.14
C GLU A 149 17.87 35.71 13.21
N GLN A 150 17.94 34.37 13.13
CA GLN A 150 18.98 33.61 12.44
C GLN A 150 18.62 33.23 10.99
N GLU A 151 17.34 33.12 10.62
CA GLU A 151 16.89 32.67 9.29
C GLU A 151 17.43 33.50 8.10
N SER A 152 17.94 34.71 8.36
CA SER A 152 18.57 35.58 7.36
C SER A 152 20.09 35.34 7.18
N GLU A 153 20.71 34.56 8.05
CA GLU A 153 22.14 34.25 8.04
C GLU A 153 22.42 33.03 7.12
N PRO A 154 23.33 33.12 6.13
CA PRO A 154 23.57 32.02 5.18
C PRO A 154 24.00 30.69 5.83
N GLU A 155 24.62 30.72 7.00
CA GLU A 155 24.97 29.55 7.81
C GLU A 155 23.75 28.86 8.46
N HIS A 156 22.57 29.49 8.48
CA HIS A 156 21.32 28.90 8.94
C HIS A 156 20.43 28.40 7.79
N GLN A 157 20.74 28.78 6.55
CA GLN A 157 20.00 28.37 5.36
C GLN A 157 20.51 27.02 4.82
N LEU A 158 19.60 26.28 4.18
CA LEU A 158 19.88 25.04 3.45
C LEU A 158 19.78 25.31 1.94
N SER A 159 20.67 24.74 1.13
CA SER A 159 20.49 24.77 -0.32
C SER A 159 19.25 23.98 -0.70
N THR A 160 18.39 24.53 -1.58
CA THR A 160 17.21 23.82 -2.10
C THR A 160 17.51 23.17 -3.46
N LEU A 161 16.56 22.34 -3.93
CA LEU A 161 16.56 21.75 -5.26
C LEU A 161 16.54 22.82 -6.36
N PHE A 162 15.88 23.94 -6.10
CA PHE A 162 15.94 25.10 -6.98
C PHE A 162 17.29 25.82 -6.89
N GLY A 163 18.01 25.71 -5.77
CA GLY A 163 19.38 26.22 -5.61
C GLY A 163 20.35 25.45 -6.48
N ALA A 164 20.24 24.11 -6.46
CA ALA A 164 20.93 23.21 -7.38
C ALA A 164 20.60 23.52 -8.86
N ALA A 165 19.31 23.65 -9.19
CA ALA A 165 18.86 23.91 -10.57
C ALA A 165 19.33 25.28 -11.10
N ALA A 166 19.15 26.36 -10.33
CA ALA A 166 19.57 27.70 -10.72
C ALA A 166 21.11 27.80 -10.85
N SER A 167 21.86 27.14 -9.96
CA SER A 167 23.32 27.04 -10.08
C SER A 167 23.78 26.30 -11.34
N ALA A 168 22.95 25.38 -11.86
CA ALA A 168 23.17 24.70 -13.13
C ALA A 168 22.59 25.46 -14.36
N GLY A 169 22.07 26.68 -14.20
CA GLY A 169 21.50 27.49 -15.28
C GLY A 169 20.13 27.01 -15.79
N ARG A 170 19.42 26.21 -14.99
CA ARG A 170 18.07 25.71 -15.28
C ARG A 170 17.02 26.60 -14.62
N ALA A 171 15.91 26.88 -15.29
CA ALA A 171 14.78 27.57 -14.65
C ALA A 171 14.06 26.67 -13.64
N THR A 172 13.23 27.29 -12.80
CA THR A 172 12.43 26.62 -11.78
C THR A 172 10.97 27.07 -11.84
N GLY A 173 10.04 26.23 -11.38
CA GLY A 173 8.62 26.58 -11.36
C GLY A 173 7.87 25.94 -10.18
N LEU A 174 6.89 26.67 -9.65
CA LEU A 174 6.00 26.25 -8.57
C LEU A 174 4.56 26.16 -9.05
N ILE A 175 3.87 25.09 -8.68
CA ILE A 175 2.41 24.95 -8.77
C ILE A 175 1.89 24.49 -7.42
N ALA A 176 0.78 25.07 -6.96
CA ALA A 176 0.05 24.66 -5.76
C ALA A 176 -1.46 24.88 -5.92
N THR A 177 -2.29 23.97 -5.40
CA THR A 177 -3.75 24.21 -5.27
C THR A 177 -4.11 24.97 -3.98
N SER A 178 -3.15 25.20 -3.09
CA SER A 178 -3.24 26.14 -1.96
C SER A 178 -2.83 27.56 -2.36
N ARG A 179 -2.72 28.46 -1.37
CA ARG A 179 -1.85 29.64 -1.47
C ARG A 179 -0.43 29.23 -1.91
N ILE A 180 0.17 29.95 -2.84
CA ILE A 180 1.53 29.64 -3.34
C ILE A 180 2.61 29.83 -2.26
N THR A 181 2.29 30.53 -1.17
CA THR A 181 3.16 30.71 0.01
C THR A 181 2.98 29.63 1.08
N HIS A 182 2.26 28.54 0.78
CA HIS A 182 2.13 27.38 1.68
C HIS A 182 3.49 26.69 1.89
N ALA A 183 3.57 25.83 2.90
CA ALA A 183 4.83 25.24 3.35
C ALA A 183 5.58 24.47 2.23
N THR A 184 4.84 23.64 1.49
CA THR A 184 5.39 22.79 0.43
C THR A 184 6.01 23.59 -0.72
N PRO A 185 5.34 24.56 -1.36
CA PRO A 185 5.99 25.46 -2.33
C PRO A 185 7.05 26.36 -1.70
N ALA A 186 6.89 26.79 -0.44
CA ALA A 186 7.87 27.64 0.23
C ALA A 186 9.22 26.93 0.43
N ALA A 187 9.22 25.64 0.78
CA ALA A 187 10.45 24.86 0.98
C ALA A 187 11.39 24.86 -0.24
N PHE A 188 10.88 25.01 -1.47
CA PHE A 188 11.71 25.04 -2.66
C PHE A 188 12.34 26.41 -2.95
N ALA A 189 11.73 27.51 -2.50
CA ALA A 189 12.09 28.88 -2.92
C ALA A 189 12.14 29.95 -1.80
N ALA A 190 12.09 29.56 -0.53
CA ALA A 190 12.13 30.45 0.63
C ALA A 190 12.97 29.86 1.79
N HIS A 191 13.36 30.71 2.74
CA HIS A 191 14.11 30.31 3.94
C HIS A 191 13.50 31.00 5.18
N ARG A 192 12.80 30.24 6.03
CA ARG A 192 12.11 30.74 7.23
C ARG A 192 12.20 29.76 8.39
N SER A 193 12.32 30.28 9.61
CA SER A 193 12.23 29.51 10.85
C SER A 193 10.82 28.94 11.13
N ASN A 194 9.80 29.38 10.37
CA ASN A 194 8.40 29.06 10.61
C ASN A 194 7.53 29.27 9.34
N ARG A 195 6.69 28.29 8.99
CA ARG A 195 5.78 28.29 7.82
C ARG A 195 4.72 29.40 7.83
N GLY A 196 4.39 29.96 9.00
CA GLY A 196 3.40 31.04 9.14
C GLY A 196 3.84 32.40 8.58
N GLN A 197 5.11 32.56 8.17
CA GLN A 197 5.69 33.82 7.70
C GLN A 197 5.34 34.15 6.23
N TYR A 198 4.07 34.00 5.84
CA TYR A 198 3.60 34.11 4.45
C TYR A 198 3.97 35.41 3.72
N ASP A 199 3.96 36.57 4.42
CA ASP A 199 4.39 37.86 3.84
C ASP A 199 5.90 37.86 3.54
N ASP A 200 6.73 37.18 4.33
CA ASP A 200 8.18 37.11 4.13
C ASP A 200 8.56 36.04 3.08
N ILE A 201 7.77 34.96 2.98
CA ILE A 201 7.86 33.94 1.91
C ILE A 201 7.56 34.56 0.52
N ALA A 202 6.52 35.40 0.42
CA ALA A 202 6.24 36.12 -0.84
C ALA A 202 7.40 37.06 -1.25
N LEU A 203 8.17 37.59 -0.29
CA LEU A 203 9.39 38.35 -0.56
C LEU A 203 10.58 37.47 -0.97
N ASP A 204 10.65 36.23 -0.49
CA ASP A 204 11.65 35.27 -0.98
C ASP A 204 11.43 34.97 -2.45
N TYR A 205 10.20 34.75 -2.89
CA TYR A 205 9.94 34.44 -4.30
C TYR A 205 10.36 35.57 -5.25
N LEU A 206 10.27 36.83 -4.83
CA LEU A 206 10.76 37.98 -5.61
C LEU A 206 12.30 38.08 -5.63
N ARG A 207 12.99 37.53 -4.62
CA ARG A 207 14.45 37.33 -4.65
C ARG A 207 14.84 36.13 -5.51
N TYR A 208 14.10 35.03 -5.38
CA TYR A 208 14.39 33.73 -5.97
C TYR A 208 14.09 33.68 -7.48
N LYS A 209 13.01 34.36 -7.89
CA LYS A 209 12.51 34.46 -9.26
C LYS A 209 12.31 33.11 -9.96
N PRO A 210 11.43 32.21 -9.45
CA PRO A 210 10.97 31.06 -10.23
C PRO A 210 10.30 31.55 -11.52
N ALA A 211 10.59 30.94 -12.66
CA ALA A 211 10.08 31.37 -13.96
C ALA A 211 8.58 31.13 -14.13
N VAL A 212 8.00 30.23 -13.32
CA VAL A 212 6.55 30.02 -13.21
C VAL A 212 6.14 29.91 -11.75
N MET A 213 5.05 30.57 -11.36
CA MET A 213 4.37 30.39 -10.08
C MET A 213 2.86 30.40 -10.33
N LEU A 214 2.18 29.27 -10.16
CA LEU A 214 0.72 29.16 -10.34
C LEU A 214 0.03 28.65 -9.06
N GLY A 215 -1.05 29.30 -8.65
CA GLY A 215 -1.84 28.89 -7.48
C GLY A 215 -2.76 29.99 -6.98
N ALA A 216 -2.79 30.20 -5.66
CA ALA A 216 -3.56 31.27 -5.01
C ALA A 216 -2.70 32.13 -4.07
N GLY A 217 -3.32 33.09 -3.38
CA GLY A 217 -2.72 33.85 -2.29
C GLY A 217 -2.46 35.33 -2.60
N THR A 218 -3.24 35.97 -3.48
CA THR A 218 -2.97 37.36 -3.93
C THR A 218 -2.76 38.34 -2.76
N ARG A 219 -3.44 38.12 -1.62
CA ARG A 219 -3.32 38.95 -0.42
C ARG A 219 -1.87 39.14 0.07
N PHE A 220 -1.02 38.13 -0.06
CA PHE A 220 0.38 38.18 0.39
C PHE A 220 1.29 38.99 -0.55
N PHE A 221 0.75 39.37 -1.71
CA PHE A 221 1.43 40.16 -2.74
C PHE A 221 0.90 41.60 -2.79
N GLU A 222 -0.34 41.87 -2.34
CA GLU A 222 -0.97 43.21 -2.41
C GLU A 222 -1.57 43.78 -1.10
N GLU A 223 -2.01 42.96 -0.14
CA GLU A 223 -2.64 43.42 1.12
C GLU A 223 -1.63 43.57 2.29
N ARG A 224 -0.36 43.38 1.98
CA ARG A 224 0.80 43.17 2.86
C ARG A 224 0.91 44.11 4.05
N ALA A 225 1.54 43.65 5.13
CA ALA A 225 1.84 44.48 6.30
C ALA A 225 2.72 45.69 5.94
N ASP A 226 3.73 45.50 5.08
CA ASP A 226 4.72 46.51 4.66
C ASP A 226 4.23 47.49 3.58
N LYS A 227 3.03 47.28 3.02
CA LYS A 227 2.40 48.07 1.95
C LYS A 227 3.19 48.12 0.63
N ARG A 228 3.99 47.08 0.35
CA ARG A 228 4.50 46.82 -1.00
C ARG A 228 3.41 46.21 -1.88
N ASP A 229 3.53 46.43 -3.19
CA ASP A 229 2.77 45.74 -4.23
C ASP A 229 3.75 44.86 -4.99
N LEU A 230 3.84 43.58 -4.60
CA LEU A 230 4.79 42.66 -5.20
C LEU A 230 4.40 42.31 -6.63
N PHE A 231 3.13 42.42 -7.03
CA PHE A 231 2.75 42.22 -8.42
C PHE A 231 3.39 43.30 -9.30
N ALA A 232 3.32 44.57 -8.90
CA ALA A 232 4.00 45.66 -9.61
C ALA A 232 5.54 45.51 -9.60
N GLU A 233 6.12 44.92 -8.55
CA GLU A 233 7.56 44.60 -8.51
C GLU A 233 7.92 43.41 -9.43
N PHE A 234 7.08 42.38 -9.53
CA PHE A 234 7.25 41.27 -10.49
C PHE A 234 7.07 41.74 -11.95
N GLU A 235 6.10 42.61 -12.23
CA GLU A 235 5.94 43.26 -13.55
C GLU A 235 7.21 44.07 -13.93
N ALA A 236 7.81 44.78 -12.97
CA ALA A 236 9.07 45.52 -13.18
C ALA A 236 10.28 44.60 -13.43
N GLU A 237 10.23 43.36 -12.93
CA GLU A 237 11.19 42.27 -13.21
C GLU A 237 10.84 41.48 -14.50
N GLY A 238 9.83 41.91 -15.25
CA GLY A 238 9.48 41.36 -16.57
C GLY A 238 8.50 40.18 -16.54
N TYR A 239 7.85 39.91 -15.41
CA TYR A 239 6.82 38.87 -15.32
C TYR A 239 5.52 39.29 -16.01
N THR A 240 4.89 38.34 -16.69
CA THR A 240 3.44 38.39 -16.89
C THR A 240 2.77 38.08 -15.55
N VAL A 241 2.06 39.04 -14.98
CA VAL A 241 1.18 38.82 -13.83
C VAL A 241 -0.23 38.47 -14.33
N ALA A 242 -0.80 37.40 -13.79
CA ALA A 242 -2.17 36.96 -14.03
C ALA A 242 -2.89 36.76 -12.69
N ARG A 243 -4.11 37.28 -12.58
CA ARG A 243 -4.93 37.24 -11.35
C ARG A 243 -6.25 36.48 -11.53
N SER A 244 -6.44 35.83 -12.68
CA SER A 244 -7.58 34.96 -12.99
C SER A 244 -7.16 33.79 -13.87
N ALA A 245 -7.95 32.71 -13.88
CA ALA A 245 -7.67 31.53 -14.69
C ALA A 245 -7.59 31.83 -16.21
N ASP A 246 -8.40 32.78 -16.70
CA ASP A 246 -8.39 33.16 -18.12
C ASP A 246 -7.16 34.01 -18.49
N GLU A 247 -6.64 34.82 -17.55
CA GLU A 247 -5.34 35.48 -17.72
C GLU A 247 -4.19 34.48 -17.72
N VAL A 248 -4.22 33.46 -16.85
CA VAL A 248 -3.22 32.37 -16.85
C VAL A 248 -3.26 31.57 -18.17
N ARG A 249 -4.46 31.22 -18.66
CA ARG A 249 -4.66 30.58 -19.97
C ARG A 249 -4.16 31.46 -21.13
N ALA A 250 -4.31 32.79 -21.04
CA ALA A 250 -3.78 33.71 -22.05
C ALA A 250 -2.26 33.87 -21.99
N ALA A 251 -1.67 33.80 -20.80
CA ALA A 251 -0.23 33.98 -20.58
C ALA A 251 0.64 32.83 -21.13
N SER A 252 0.07 31.64 -21.37
CA SER A 252 0.85 30.51 -21.92
C SER A 252 1.41 30.81 -23.32
N GLY A 253 0.68 31.57 -24.14
CA GLY A 253 1.15 32.09 -25.43
C GLY A 253 1.94 33.40 -25.37
N GLY A 254 2.31 33.87 -24.17
CA GLY A 254 3.00 35.13 -23.93
C GLY A 254 4.53 35.09 -24.10
N GLN A 255 5.22 36.00 -23.42
CA GLN A 255 6.68 36.09 -23.34
C GLN A 255 7.09 36.43 -21.90
N GLY A 256 8.25 35.92 -21.46
CA GLY A 256 8.75 36.13 -20.10
C GLY A 256 8.16 35.14 -19.09
N PRO A 257 8.61 35.22 -17.82
CA PRO A 257 8.11 34.38 -16.74
C PRO A 257 6.68 34.75 -16.31
N LEU A 258 6.02 33.87 -15.54
CA LEU A 258 4.59 33.97 -15.20
C LEU A 258 4.33 33.84 -13.69
N LEU A 259 3.60 34.81 -13.13
CA LEU A 259 3.01 34.74 -11.78
C LEU A 259 1.48 34.75 -11.90
N GLY A 260 0.85 33.59 -11.74
CA GLY A 260 -0.58 33.35 -11.91
C GLY A 260 -1.29 33.00 -10.60
N LEU A 261 -1.83 33.99 -9.89
CA LEU A 261 -2.49 33.81 -8.59
C LEU A 261 -4.00 34.05 -8.70
N MET A 262 -4.78 32.97 -8.77
CA MET A 262 -6.17 32.99 -9.21
C MET A 262 -7.20 33.24 -8.09
N HIS A 263 -6.81 33.09 -6.83
CA HIS A 263 -7.68 33.29 -5.67
C HIS A 263 -6.97 34.05 -4.54
N ARG A 264 -7.74 34.81 -3.73
CA ARG A 264 -7.19 35.72 -2.70
C ARG A 264 -6.48 35.02 -1.53
N SER A 265 -6.99 33.85 -1.11
CA SER A 265 -6.36 32.99 -0.10
C SER A 265 -5.87 31.70 -0.77
N ASP A 266 -6.76 30.75 -0.99
CA ASP A 266 -6.48 29.39 -1.48
C ASP A 266 -7.45 29.06 -2.62
N MET A 267 -7.20 28.03 -3.44
CA MET A 267 -8.17 27.61 -4.47
C MET A 267 -9.29 26.77 -3.83
N PRO A 268 -10.51 26.74 -4.39
CA PRO A 268 -11.54 25.78 -3.97
C PRO A 268 -11.11 24.33 -4.19
N SER A 269 -11.75 23.39 -3.50
CA SER A 269 -11.50 21.95 -3.66
C SER A 269 -11.94 21.44 -5.04
N ALA A 270 -11.37 20.33 -5.48
CA ALA A 270 -11.79 19.59 -6.67
C ALA A 270 -13.25 19.11 -6.56
N SER A 271 -13.70 18.76 -5.34
CA SER A 271 -15.08 18.35 -5.05
C SER A 271 -16.11 19.49 -5.14
N SER A 272 -15.71 20.75 -4.93
CA SER A 272 -16.63 21.91 -4.90
C SER A 272 -17.26 22.23 -6.26
N GLY A 273 -16.55 21.95 -7.36
CA GLY A 273 -16.90 22.46 -8.69
C GLY A 273 -16.63 23.97 -8.90
N GLU A 274 -16.11 24.68 -7.91
CA GLU A 274 -15.76 26.11 -8.00
C GLU A 274 -14.29 26.38 -8.38
N ARG A 275 -13.45 25.34 -8.42
CA ARG A 275 -12.04 25.42 -8.82
C ARG A 275 -11.92 25.90 -10.28
N ALA A 276 -11.52 27.16 -10.47
CA ALA A 276 -11.55 27.85 -11.76
C ALA A 276 -10.55 27.32 -12.81
N MET A 277 -9.54 26.55 -12.38
CA MET A 277 -8.52 25.90 -13.19
C MET A 277 -8.06 24.62 -12.49
N SER A 278 -8.04 23.51 -13.20
CA SER A 278 -7.60 22.21 -12.68
C SER A 278 -6.08 22.13 -12.52
N LEU A 279 -5.59 21.23 -11.67
CA LEU A 279 -4.15 21.00 -11.51
C LEU A 279 -3.49 20.52 -12.82
N GLU A 280 -4.23 19.78 -13.67
CA GLU A 280 -3.80 19.39 -15.01
C GLU A 280 -3.55 20.61 -15.92
N GLU A 281 -4.49 21.56 -15.98
CA GLU A 281 -4.33 22.79 -16.75
C GLU A 281 -3.13 23.63 -16.26
N MET A 282 -2.91 23.68 -14.95
CA MET A 282 -1.79 24.42 -14.36
C MET A 282 -0.45 23.80 -14.76
N VAL A 283 -0.33 22.47 -14.68
CA VAL A 283 0.88 21.73 -15.14
C VAL A 283 1.14 21.98 -16.62
N LYS A 284 0.09 21.93 -17.44
CA LYS A 284 0.21 22.22 -18.87
C LYS A 284 0.77 23.63 -19.12
N VAL A 285 0.18 24.66 -18.53
CA VAL A 285 0.62 26.06 -18.74
C VAL A 285 2.05 26.27 -18.21
N ALA A 286 2.43 25.65 -17.09
CA ALA A 286 3.79 25.73 -16.58
C ALA A 286 4.82 25.07 -17.51
N ILE A 287 4.51 23.91 -18.09
CA ILE A 287 5.37 23.25 -19.09
C ILE A 287 5.50 24.13 -20.34
N GLU A 288 4.39 24.69 -20.86
CA GLU A 288 4.39 25.58 -22.03
C GLU A 288 5.26 26.85 -21.81
N VAL A 289 5.28 27.41 -20.60
CA VAL A 289 6.16 28.54 -20.25
C VAL A 289 7.60 28.09 -20.00
N LEU A 290 7.85 27.00 -19.27
CA LEU A 290 9.20 26.56 -18.93
C LEU A 290 9.99 26.04 -20.14
N ASP A 291 9.36 25.39 -21.11
CA ASP A 291 10.03 25.01 -22.38
C ASP A 291 10.36 26.24 -23.25
N ARG A 292 9.63 27.35 -23.11
CA ARG A 292 9.91 28.62 -23.79
C ARG A 292 11.06 29.39 -23.13
N GLU A 293 10.98 29.59 -21.82
CA GLU A 293 11.94 30.41 -21.07
C GLU A 293 13.25 29.65 -20.74
N SER A 294 13.23 28.30 -20.72
CA SER A 294 14.38 27.46 -20.34
C SER A 294 14.45 26.16 -21.16
N PRO A 295 14.62 26.22 -22.50
CA PRO A 295 14.70 25.05 -23.36
C PRO A 295 15.87 24.10 -23.02
N GLN A 296 16.90 24.58 -22.30
CA GLN A 296 17.99 23.76 -21.76
C GLN A 296 17.55 22.78 -20.65
N GLY A 297 16.37 22.98 -20.04
CA GLY A 297 15.85 22.17 -18.95
C GLY A 297 15.52 22.98 -17.71
N TYR A 298 14.72 22.40 -16.81
CA TYR A 298 14.10 23.06 -15.66
C TYR A 298 13.77 22.07 -14.53
N VAL A 299 13.44 22.59 -13.35
CA VAL A 299 12.79 21.82 -12.27
C VAL A 299 11.44 22.44 -11.92
N LEU A 300 10.36 21.67 -12.10
CA LEU A 300 8.99 22.04 -11.76
C LEU A 300 8.53 21.26 -10.53
N MET A 301 8.07 21.95 -9.48
CA MET A 301 7.40 21.33 -8.33
C MET A 301 5.88 21.55 -8.46
N VAL A 302 5.10 20.50 -8.20
CA VAL A 302 3.64 20.48 -8.33
C VAL A 302 3.00 19.92 -7.06
N GLU A 303 2.32 20.77 -6.30
CA GLU A 303 1.64 20.38 -5.05
C GLU A 303 0.14 20.11 -5.28
N GLY A 304 -0.29 18.89 -4.94
CA GLY A 304 -1.70 18.51 -4.77
C GLY A 304 -2.20 18.83 -3.37
N SER A 305 -2.21 20.12 -3.01
CA SER A 305 -2.19 20.64 -1.64
C SER A 305 -3.37 20.26 -0.73
N GLN A 306 -4.51 19.86 -1.31
CA GLN A 306 -5.77 19.71 -0.57
C GLN A 306 -6.13 18.24 -0.26
N ILE A 307 -5.27 17.27 -0.64
CA ILE A 307 -5.41 15.87 -0.23
C ILE A 307 -5.28 15.79 1.30
N ASP A 308 -4.24 16.42 1.86
CA ASP A 308 -4.03 16.64 3.29
C ASP A 308 -5.22 17.30 3.97
N TRP A 309 -5.71 18.43 3.44
CA TRP A 309 -6.79 19.20 4.06
C TRP A 309 -8.09 18.38 4.16
N ALA A 310 -8.41 17.58 3.14
CA ALA A 310 -9.51 16.64 3.20
C ALA A 310 -9.26 15.48 4.20
N GLY A 311 -8.00 15.05 4.38
CA GLY A 311 -7.61 14.14 5.45
C GLY A 311 -7.82 14.74 6.85
N HIS A 312 -7.47 16.03 7.03
CA HIS A 312 -7.70 16.79 8.25
C HIS A 312 -9.18 16.94 8.61
N ASP A 313 -10.02 17.28 7.63
CA ASP A 313 -11.47 17.42 7.79
C ASP A 313 -12.19 16.07 7.98
N LEU A 314 -11.49 14.95 7.78
CA LEU A 314 -12.02 13.57 7.73
C LEU A 314 -13.01 13.37 6.56
N ASP A 315 -12.75 14.04 5.43
CA ASP A 315 -13.53 14.00 4.19
C ASP A 315 -12.92 13.03 3.17
N GLY A 316 -13.26 11.75 3.28
CA GLY A 316 -12.88 10.74 2.28
C GLY A 316 -13.26 11.08 0.82
N PRO A 317 -14.46 11.66 0.54
CA PRO A 317 -14.78 12.27 -0.76
C PRO A 317 -13.76 13.28 -1.26
N GLY A 318 -13.34 14.23 -0.42
CA GLY A 318 -12.31 15.22 -0.70
C GLY A 318 -10.98 14.55 -1.07
N VAL A 319 -10.47 13.66 -0.21
CA VAL A 319 -9.20 12.92 -0.42
C VAL A 319 -9.20 12.21 -1.78
N VAL A 320 -10.28 11.51 -2.11
CA VAL A 320 -10.46 10.85 -3.41
C VAL A 320 -10.47 11.87 -4.56
N SER A 321 -11.22 12.97 -4.44
CA SER A 321 -11.37 13.96 -5.51
C SER A 321 -10.08 14.71 -5.85
N GLU A 322 -9.27 15.05 -4.83
CA GLU A 322 -8.00 15.75 -4.99
C GLU A 322 -6.91 14.83 -5.53
N THR A 323 -6.84 13.57 -5.03
CA THR A 323 -5.93 12.55 -5.57
C THR A 323 -6.20 12.30 -7.06
N LEU A 324 -7.46 12.36 -7.50
CA LEU A 324 -7.85 12.25 -8.91
C LEU A 324 -7.53 13.51 -9.73
N ASP A 325 -7.49 14.72 -9.16
CA ASP A 325 -7.02 15.94 -9.86
C ASP A 325 -5.50 15.93 -10.03
N MET A 326 -4.79 15.46 -9.01
CA MET A 326 -3.35 15.21 -9.07
C MET A 326 -2.97 14.14 -10.09
N ASP A 327 -3.68 13.00 -10.14
CA ASP A 327 -3.35 11.94 -11.11
C ASP A 327 -3.58 12.36 -12.56
N ARG A 328 -4.58 13.22 -12.86
CA ARG A 328 -4.73 13.83 -14.19
C ARG A 328 -3.51 14.69 -14.56
N ALA A 329 -3.02 15.48 -13.62
CA ALA A 329 -1.82 16.29 -13.81
C ALA A 329 -0.56 15.43 -14.00
N VAL A 330 -0.44 14.31 -13.28
CA VAL A 330 0.60 13.29 -13.50
C VAL A 330 0.46 12.65 -14.88
N ALA A 331 -0.75 12.30 -15.33
CA ALA A 331 -1.00 11.75 -16.66
C ALA A 331 -0.51 12.69 -17.77
N HIS A 332 -0.75 13.99 -17.62
CA HIS A 332 -0.26 15.02 -18.53
C HIS A 332 1.27 15.09 -18.57
N ALA A 333 1.92 15.14 -17.39
CA ALA A 333 3.38 15.16 -17.29
C ALA A 333 4.04 13.87 -17.81
N LEU A 334 3.40 12.71 -17.60
CA LEU A 334 3.84 11.43 -18.19
C LEU A 334 3.67 11.42 -19.70
N GLY A 335 2.59 11.98 -20.25
CA GLY A 335 2.44 12.17 -21.70
C GLY A 335 3.61 12.96 -22.29
N TYR A 336 3.89 14.13 -21.71
CA TYR A 336 5.03 14.98 -22.07
C TYR A 336 6.39 14.26 -21.92
N ALA A 337 6.62 13.55 -20.82
CA ALA A 337 7.87 12.84 -20.57
C ALA A 337 8.06 11.59 -21.44
N ARG A 338 6.97 10.95 -21.89
CA ARG A 338 7.02 9.73 -22.73
C ARG A 338 7.42 10.02 -24.18
N GLU A 339 7.24 11.25 -24.66
CA GLU A 339 7.79 11.73 -25.93
C GLU A 339 9.28 12.12 -25.86
N ARG A 340 9.90 12.10 -24.66
CA ARG A 340 11.23 12.69 -24.39
C ARG A 340 12.19 11.74 -23.68
N THR A 341 13.50 11.93 -23.82
CA THR A 341 14.53 11.13 -23.13
C THR A 341 15.22 11.86 -21.96
N ASP A 342 14.93 13.16 -21.80
CA ASP A 342 15.58 14.07 -20.85
C ASP A 342 14.69 14.49 -19.66
N THR A 343 13.44 14.03 -19.62
CA THR A 343 12.45 14.38 -18.58
C THR A 343 12.23 13.24 -17.59
N LEU A 344 12.58 13.48 -16.32
CA LEU A 344 12.21 12.65 -15.18
C LEU A 344 10.89 13.17 -14.58
N VAL A 345 9.96 12.27 -14.30
CA VAL A 345 8.76 12.53 -13.49
C VAL A 345 8.87 11.75 -12.19
N VAL A 346 8.61 12.42 -11.07
CA VAL A 346 8.57 11.84 -9.71
C VAL A 346 7.22 12.19 -9.09
N VAL A 347 6.59 11.23 -8.41
CA VAL A 347 5.35 11.43 -7.65
C VAL A 347 5.53 10.86 -6.26
N THR A 348 5.25 11.65 -5.22
CA THR A 348 5.33 11.20 -3.82
C THR A 348 4.42 12.05 -2.93
N ALA A 349 4.55 11.88 -1.62
CA ALA A 349 3.97 12.73 -0.58
C ALA A 349 5.06 13.19 0.40
N ASP A 350 4.73 14.16 1.24
CA ASP A 350 5.51 14.59 2.41
C ASP A 350 5.16 13.76 3.65
N HIS A 351 3.89 13.45 3.87
CA HIS A 351 3.35 12.58 4.93
C HIS A 351 2.08 11.82 4.48
N GLU A 352 1.50 11.00 5.37
CA GLU A 352 0.10 10.55 5.27
C GLU A 352 -0.75 11.35 6.27
N THR A 353 -2.01 11.63 5.94
CA THR A 353 -2.91 12.37 6.83
C THR A 353 -4.20 11.61 7.18
N GLY A 354 -4.51 11.59 8.48
CA GLY A 354 -5.75 11.03 9.02
C GLY A 354 -5.72 9.54 9.36
N GLY A 355 -4.74 8.76 8.89
CA GLY A 355 -4.72 7.31 9.07
C GLY A 355 -5.89 6.65 8.35
N MET A 356 -6.07 6.93 7.06
CA MET A 356 -7.25 6.52 6.32
C MET A 356 -7.24 5.01 6.04
N SER A 357 -8.38 4.36 6.26
CA SER A 357 -8.63 2.95 5.96
C SER A 357 -9.65 2.80 4.84
N VAL A 358 -9.32 1.96 3.86
CA VAL A 358 -10.26 1.56 2.80
C VAL A 358 -10.99 0.27 3.20
N LEU A 359 -12.32 0.32 3.29
CA LEU A 359 -13.20 -0.78 3.72
C LEU A 359 -14.32 -1.03 2.69
N ASP A 360 -15.21 -1.98 2.98
CA ASP A 360 -16.48 -2.18 2.26
C ASP A 360 -17.70 -2.17 3.23
N PRO A 361 -18.94 -1.96 2.75
CA PRO A 361 -20.12 -1.91 3.60
C PRO A 361 -20.37 -3.18 4.44
N PRO A 362 -20.19 -4.42 3.91
CA PRO A 362 -20.24 -5.65 4.71
C PRO A 362 -19.41 -5.61 6.01
N TYR A 363 -18.24 -4.98 6.00
CA TYR A 363 -17.48 -4.71 7.22
C TYR A 363 -17.97 -3.44 7.94
N ALA A 364 -17.89 -2.27 7.30
CA ALA A 364 -18.10 -0.98 7.97
C ALA A 364 -19.51 -0.81 8.57
N SER A 365 -20.56 -1.20 7.85
CA SER A 365 -21.94 -1.12 8.34
C SER A 365 -22.20 -2.06 9.54
N ARG A 366 -21.43 -3.17 9.68
CA ARG A 366 -21.50 -4.04 10.86
C ARG A 366 -20.95 -3.36 12.11
N TYR A 367 -19.80 -2.66 12.01
CA TYR A 367 -19.25 -1.90 13.13
C TYR A 367 -20.16 -0.72 13.49
N MET A 368 -20.60 0.07 12.51
CA MET A 368 -21.54 1.18 12.75
C MET A 368 -22.86 0.72 13.40
N MET A 369 -23.40 -0.45 13.00
CA MET A 369 -24.58 -1.03 13.67
C MET A 369 -24.32 -1.33 15.16
N LEU A 370 -23.13 -1.81 15.53
CA LEU A 370 -22.74 -2.06 16.92
C LEU A 370 -22.53 -0.77 17.73
N LEU A 371 -22.18 0.34 17.07
CA LEU A 371 -22.20 1.68 17.67
C LEU A 371 -23.61 2.29 17.77
N GLY A 372 -24.61 1.67 17.11
CA GLY A 372 -26.02 2.06 17.16
C GLY A 372 -26.57 2.70 15.88
N GLY A 373 -25.90 2.53 14.74
CA GLY A 373 -26.29 3.02 13.42
C GLY A 373 -25.47 4.23 12.95
N GLU A 374 -25.47 4.47 11.63
CA GLU A 374 -24.68 5.52 10.95
C GLU A 374 -24.86 6.91 11.59
N GLU A 375 -26.10 7.34 11.86
CA GLU A 375 -26.39 8.63 12.50
C GLU A 375 -25.76 8.74 13.90
N ARG A 376 -25.76 7.64 14.68
CA ARG A 376 -25.16 7.63 16.02
C ARG A 376 -23.64 7.54 15.96
N ALA A 377 -23.09 6.80 15.00
CA ALA A 377 -21.66 6.78 14.72
C ALA A 377 -21.16 8.19 14.38
N TYR A 378 -21.78 8.85 13.39
CA TYR A 378 -21.46 10.24 13.04
C TYR A 378 -21.53 11.17 14.26
N ARG A 379 -22.65 11.18 15.01
CA ARG A 379 -22.80 11.96 16.25
C ARG A 379 -21.72 11.68 17.30
N MET A 380 -21.21 10.44 17.41
CA MET A 380 -20.11 10.10 18.33
C MET A 380 -18.75 10.71 17.95
N THR A 381 -18.61 11.25 16.73
CA THR A 381 -17.40 11.97 16.29
C THR A 381 -17.52 13.48 16.40
N LEU A 382 -18.69 13.99 16.80
CA LEU A 382 -18.94 15.42 16.95
C LEU A 382 -18.76 15.83 18.43
N PRO A 383 -18.30 17.07 18.70
CA PRO A 383 -18.32 17.62 20.05
C PRO A 383 -19.75 17.66 20.64
N ASP A 384 -19.88 17.49 21.96
CA ASP A 384 -21.17 17.50 22.67
C ASP A 384 -21.97 18.82 22.51
N ASP A 385 -21.31 19.95 22.20
CA ASP A 385 -21.95 21.25 21.95
C ASP A 385 -22.24 21.55 20.47
N TYR A 386 -21.90 20.63 19.55
CA TYR A 386 -22.00 20.88 18.11
C TYR A 386 -23.42 20.70 17.56
N ASP A 387 -24.13 21.81 17.40
CA ASP A 387 -25.43 21.83 16.72
C ASP A 387 -25.27 21.76 15.19
N VAL A 388 -25.45 20.56 14.65
CA VAL A 388 -25.47 20.26 13.20
C VAL A 388 -26.51 21.11 12.46
N SER A 389 -27.58 21.58 13.12
CA SER A 389 -28.63 22.40 12.51
C SER A 389 -28.36 23.92 12.55
N ALA A 390 -27.27 24.34 13.19
CA ALA A 390 -26.86 25.73 13.30
C ALA A 390 -25.72 26.13 12.33
N HIS A 391 -25.27 25.19 11.48
CA HIS A 391 -24.21 25.40 10.49
C HIS A 391 -24.76 25.11 9.09
N ASP A 392 -24.57 26.03 8.15
CA ASP A 392 -25.00 25.86 6.75
C ASP A 392 -24.21 24.73 6.05
N GLU A 393 -22.95 24.54 6.44
CA GLU A 393 -22.08 23.43 6.05
C GLU A 393 -21.69 22.63 7.31
N PRO A 394 -22.24 21.41 7.50
CA PRO A 394 -21.91 20.56 8.64
C PRO A 394 -20.61 19.78 8.41
N LEU A 395 -19.90 19.45 9.50
CA LEU A 395 -18.68 18.63 9.49
C LEU A 395 -18.83 17.34 8.64
N PRO A 396 -17.88 17.00 7.74
CA PRO A 396 -17.95 15.79 6.92
C PRO A 396 -18.10 14.49 7.74
N PRO A 397 -18.88 13.49 7.33
CA PRO A 397 -18.95 12.21 8.04
C PRO A 397 -17.62 11.44 7.96
N SER A 398 -17.07 11.05 9.10
CA SER A 398 -15.82 10.28 9.22
C SER A 398 -15.92 8.82 8.75
N VAL A 399 -17.07 8.41 8.20
CA VAL A 399 -17.28 7.14 7.51
C VAL A 399 -18.20 7.42 6.32
N VAL A 400 -17.71 7.21 5.09
CA VAL A 400 -18.47 7.50 3.86
C VAL A 400 -18.46 6.30 2.92
N HIS A 401 -19.65 5.89 2.46
CA HIS A 401 -19.82 4.84 1.46
C HIS A 401 -19.83 5.42 0.04
N HIS A 402 -18.80 5.10 -0.75
CA HIS A 402 -18.59 5.58 -2.13
C HIS A 402 -19.13 4.60 -3.17
N PRO A 403 -19.92 5.02 -4.16
CA PRO A 403 -20.35 4.15 -5.26
C PRO A 403 -19.18 3.80 -6.19
N LEU A 404 -18.96 2.51 -6.44
CA LEU A 404 -17.98 2.01 -7.39
C LEU A 404 -18.66 1.72 -8.75
N PRO A 405 -18.05 2.11 -9.88
CA PRO A 405 -18.50 1.67 -11.19
C PRO A 405 -18.59 0.14 -11.29
N ARG A 406 -19.72 -0.38 -11.77
CA ARG A 406 -19.88 -1.80 -12.17
C ARG A 406 -19.26 -2.10 -13.55
N VAL A 407 -18.44 -1.19 -14.08
CA VAL A 407 -17.80 -1.28 -15.40
C VAL A 407 -16.32 -0.93 -15.23
N GLY A 408 -15.45 -1.85 -15.60
CA GLY A 408 -14.00 -1.78 -15.40
C GLY A 408 -13.41 -3.18 -15.23
N ARG A 409 -12.09 -3.28 -15.13
CA ARG A 409 -11.41 -4.55 -14.73
C ARG A 409 -10.81 -4.50 -13.32
N PHE A 410 -10.92 -3.35 -12.65
CA PHE A 410 -10.38 -3.08 -11.33
C PHE A 410 -11.51 -2.94 -10.30
N GLY A 411 -11.34 -3.53 -9.11
CA GLY A 411 -12.39 -3.64 -8.09
C GLY A 411 -13.34 -4.85 -8.26
N PRO A 412 -14.30 -5.03 -7.33
CA PRO A 412 -15.07 -6.27 -7.20
C PRO A 412 -16.28 -6.35 -8.15
N VAL A 413 -16.04 -6.84 -9.37
CA VAL A 413 -17.03 -6.97 -10.45
C VAL A 413 -18.25 -7.85 -10.12
N GLU A 414 -18.16 -8.76 -9.16
CA GLU A 414 -19.28 -9.60 -8.70
C GLU A 414 -20.00 -9.07 -7.45
N SER A 415 -19.55 -7.94 -6.86
CA SER A 415 -20.13 -7.47 -5.59
C SER A 415 -21.63 -7.18 -5.69
N ALA A 416 -22.40 -7.69 -4.72
CA ALA A 416 -23.79 -7.34 -4.54
C ALA A 416 -23.96 -5.84 -4.25
N ASP A 417 -23.09 -5.29 -3.40
CA ASP A 417 -23.03 -3.88 -3.01
C ASP A 417 -21.66 -3.29 -3.43
N PRO A 418 -21.55 -2.75 -4.66
CA PRO A 418 -20.32 -2.19 -5.21
C PRO A 418 -20.09 -0.81 -4.63
N ARG A 419 -19.77 -0.77 -3.34
CA ARG A 419 -19.35 0.44 -2.65
C ARG A 419 -18.04 0.19 -1.93
N MET A 420 -17.18 1.19 -1.99
CA MET A 420 -16.04 1.34 -1.07
C MET A 420 -16.52 2.09 0.17
N THR A 421 -15.80 1.99 1.27
CA THR A 421 -16.00 2.85 2.45
C THR A 421 -14.67 3.48 2.83
N THR A 422 -14.61 4.80 2.92
CA THR A 422 -13.48 5.50 3.55
C THR A 422 -13.80 5.75 5.02
N SER A 423 -12.84 5.49 5.89
CA SER A 423 -12.89 5.76 7.33
C SER A 423 -11.48 6.06 7.84
N PHE A 424 -11.33 6.52 9.08
CA PHE A 424 -10.09 7.14 9.59
C PHE A 424 -9.64 6.59 10.95
N GLY A 425 -8.39 6.86 11.33
CA GLY A 425 -7.77 6.36 12.56
C GLY A 425 -8.48 6.84 13.85
N PHE A 426 -8.51 5.99 14.88
CA PHE A 426 -9.21 6.27 16.14
C PHE A 426 -8.79 7.57 16.82
N MET A 427 -7.50 7.91 16.81
CA MET A 427 -7.01 9.13 17.44
C MET A 427 -7.30 10.33 16.53
N SER A 428 -7.10 10.19 15.21
CA SER A 428 -7.48 11.13 14.16
C SER A 428 -8.97 11.53 14.18
N VAL A 429 -9.86 10.64 14.62
CA VAL A 429 -11.29 10.91 14.80
C VAL A 429 -11.60 11.36 16.23
N GLY A 430 -10.96 10.74 17.23
CA GLY A 430 -11.15 11.04 18.65
C GLY A 430 -10.83 12.48 19.02
N SER A 431 -9.89 13.14 18.32
CA SER A 431 -9.59 14.55 18.54
C SER A 431 -10.56 15.57 17.93
N ARG A 432 -11.58 15.14 17.16
CA ARG A 432 -12.57 16.04 16.54
C ARG A 432 -13.44 16.83 17.53
N ALA A 433 -13.52 16.38 18.78
CA ALA A 433 -14.15 17.15 19.85
C ALA A 433 -13.30 18.35 20.34
N PHE A 434 -12.04 18.51 19.88
CA PHE A 434 -11.07 19.49 20.38
C PHE A 434 -10.79 20.55 19.33
N TRP A 435 -11.71 21.51 19.27
CA TRP A 435 -11.56 22.72 18.49
C TRP A 435 -10.35 23.56 18.89
N ASP A 436 -9.75 24.23 17.91
CA ASP A 436 -9.01 25.46 18.15
C ASP A 436 -9.93 26.59 18.67
N GLY A 437 -9.35 27.73 19.04
CA GLY A 437 -10.12 28.92 19.44
C GLY A 437 -11.03 29.52 18.37
N SER A 438 -11.02 28.99 17.14
CA SER A 438 -11.86 29.41 16.00
C SER A 438 -12.95 28.41 15.61
N ARG A 439 -13.15 27.32 16.38
CA ARG A 439 -14.05 26.20 16.05
C ARG A 439 -13.69 25.48 14.75
N ARG A 440 -12.40 25.20 14.56
CA ARG A 440 -11.89 24.28 13.53
C ARG A 440 -10.96 23.25 14.16
N TYR A 441 -10.91 22.08 13.54
CA TYR A 441 -10.19 20.90 14.01
C TYR A 441 -9.46 20.28 12.81
N SER A 442 -8.31 19.66 13.07
CA SER A 442 -7.49 18.96 12.09
C SER A 442 -7.15 17.57 12.63
N ALA A 443 -7.36 16.52 11.82
CA ALA A 443 -6.76 15.21 12.08
C ALA A 443 -5.23 15.31 12.26
N SER A 444 -4.60 14.35 12.91
CA SER A 444 -3.14 14.25 12.88
C SER A 444 -2.66 13.73 11.52
N HIS A 445 -1.47 14.16 11.09
CA HIS A 445 -0.69 13.38 10.12
C HIS A 445 -0.31 12.02 10.75
N THR A 446 0.28 11.11 9.98
CA THR A 446 0.76 9.82 10.50
C THR A 446 2.15 9.48 9.98
N ALA A 447 2.92 8.72 10.76
CA ALA A 447 4.30 8.36 10.47
C ALA A 447 4.43 7.21 9.45
N VAL A 448 3.33 6.80 8.81
CA VAL A 448 3.27 5.69 7.85
C VAL A 448 4.07 6.06 6.59
N MET A 449 4.95 5.16 6.15
CA MET A 449 5.77 5.35 4.95
C MET A 449 4.91 5.65 3.71
N VAL A 450 5.33 6.66 2.96
CA VAL A 450 4.66 7.11 1.73
C VAL A 450 5.31 6.50 0.49
N PRO A 451 4.55 6.28 -0.60
CA PRO A 451 5.10 5.77 -1.85
C PRO A 451 5.89 6.83 -2.62
N ILE A 452 6.89 6.37 -3.37
CA ILE A 452 7.56 7.11 -4.44
C ILE A 452 7.21 6.38 -5.74
N PHE A 453 6.80 7.11 -6.78
CA PHE A 453 6.70 6.59 -8.15
C PHE A 453 7.63 7.41 -9.05
N ALA A 454 8.44 6.76 -9.89
CA ALA A 454 9.37 7.44 -10.79
C ALA A 454 9.34 6.85 -12.21
N GLU A 455 9.44 7.73 -13.22
CA GLU A 455 9.62 7.35 -14.63
C GLU A 455 10.58 8.31 -15.34
N GLY A 456 11.57 7.77 -16.06
CA GLY A 456 12.50 8.54 -16.89
C GLY A 456 13.98 8.37 -16.50
N PRO A 457 14.88 9.24 -16.99
CA PRO A 457 16.30 9.21 -16.64
C PRO A 457 16.52 9.24 -15.13
N ALA A 458 17.33 8.29 -14.63
CA ALA A 458 17.63 8.06 -13.21
C ALA A 458 16.44 7.70 -12.28
N ALA A 459 15.27 7.31 -12.82
CA ALA A 459 14.08 6.95 -12.01
C ALA A 459 14.34 5.87 -10.93
N ALA A 460 15.11 4.83 -11.27
CA ALA A 460 15.52 3.79 -10.31
C ALA A 460 16.38 4.33 -9.14
N GLU A 461 17.23 5.35 -9.36
CA GLU A 461 18.02 5.97 -8.29
C GLU A 461 17.13 6.76 -7.32
N VAL A 462 16.04 7.35 -7.84
CA VAL A 462 15.05 8.09 -7.07
C VAL A 462 14.17 7.15 -6.25
N ALA A 463 13.64 6.08 -6.86
CA ALA A 463 12.80 5.08 -6.20
C ALA A 463 13.55 4.21 -5.16
N ALA A 464 14.88 4.13 -5.25
CA ALA A 464 15.72 3.46 -4.27
C ALA A 464 15.84 4.19 -2.92
N ALA A 465 15.39 5.46 -2.83
CA ALA A 465 15.35 6.19 -1.57
C ALA A 465 14.51 5.45 -0.50
N ARG A 466 14.90 5.66 0.76
CA ARG A 466 14.25 5.09 1.96
C ARG A 466 13.79 6.15 2.95
N ASP A 467 14.14 7.41 2.68
CA ASP A 467 13.89 8.56 3.54
C ASP A 467 13.66 9.82 2.66
N ASN A 468 12.76 10.72 3.07
CA ASN A 468 12.42 11.92 2.30
C ASN A 468 13.59 12.90 2.08
N ALA A 469 14.57 12.95 2.99
CA ALA A 469 15.80 13.72 2.79
C ALA A 469 16.89 12.93 2.02
N GLN A 470 16.86 11.60 2.03
CA GLN A 470 17.64 10.83 1.04
C GLN A 470 17.12 11.10 -0.38
N LEU A 471 15.79 11.12 -0.57
CA LEU A 471 15.15 11.51 -1.83
C LEU A 471 15.60 12.92 -2.26
N GLY A 472 15.49 13.92 -1.38
CA GLY A 472 15.89 15.28 -1.67
C GLY A 472 17.37 15.40 -2.08
N ALA A 473 18.28 14.73 -1.38
CA ALA A 473 19.70 14.71 -1.72
C ALA A 473 19.97 14.11 -3.12
N THR A 474 19.25 13.04 -3.49
CA THR A 474 19.30 12.45 -4.85
C THR A 474 18.79 13.43 -5.90
N LEU A 475 17.64 14.09 -5.67
CA LEU A 475 17.10 15.08 -6.61
C LEU A 475 18.07 16.26 -6.80
N GLN A 476 18.69 16.77 -5.73
CA GLN A 476 19.69 17.85 -5.82
C GLN A 476 20.92 17.44 -6.64
N LYS A 477 21.45 16.24 -6.39
CA LYS A 477 22.58 15.66 -7.14
C LYS A 477 22.27 15.56 -8.64
N LEU A 478 21.03 15.24 -9.01
CA LEU A 478 20.59 15.18 -10.41
C LEU A 478 20.39 16.58 -11.04
N ALA A 479 19.88 17.55 -10.28
CA ALA A 479 19.60 18.91 -10.76
C ALA A 479 20.86 19.79 -10.89
N ALA A 480 21.82 19.67 -9.96
CA ALA A 480 23.07 20.44 -9.94
C ALA A 480 24.06 20.07 -11.06
N ALA A 481 23.85 18.91 -11.71
CA ALA A 481 24.75 18.41 -12.72
C ALA A 481 24.55 19.12 -14.09
N PRO A 482 25.63 19.40 -14.84
CA PRO A 482 25.49 19.69 -16.26
C PRO A 482 24.98 18.45 -17.01
N ASP A 483 24.29 18.71 -18.13
CA ASP A 483 23.76 17.68 -19.01
C ASP A 483 24.89 16.85 -19.65
N ASP A 484 24.73 15.53 -19.69
CA ASP A 484 25.68 14.60 -20.31
C ASP A 484 24.96 13.79 -21.39
N GLU A 485 24.91 14.38 -22.58
CA GLU A 485 24.32 13.77 -23.77
C GLU A 485 25.07 12.50 -24.22
N ALA A 486 26.35 12.35 -23.87
CA ALA A 486 27.11 11.13 -24.18
C ALA A 486 26.72 9.96 -23.26
N ALA A 487 26.25 10.24 -22.04
CA ALA A 487 25.68 9.26 -21.12
C ALA A 487 24.27 8.75 -21.52
N ARG A 488 23.63 9.33 -22.56
CA ARG A 488 22.30 8.89 -23.08
C ARG A 488 22.32 7.58 -23.87
N GLN A 489 23.24 6.67 -23.53
CA GLN A 489 23.16 5.28 -23.95
C GLN A 489 22.02 4.59 -23.18
N PRO A 490 21.22 3.70 -23.82
CA PRO A 490 20.41 2.74 -23.08
C PRO A 490 21.33 1.88 -22.20
N GLY A 491 20.95 1.63 -20.95
CA GLY A 491 21.73 0.76 -20.07
C GLY A 491 21.83 -0.65 -20.67
N SER A 492 23.04 -1.08 -21.05
CA SER A 492 23.27 -2.36 -21.72
C SER A 492 23.31 -3.54 -20.72
N ALA A 493 22.27 -3.63 -19.87
CA ALA A 493 21.99 -4.86 -19.15
C ALA A 493 21.67 -5.95 -20.18
N GLY A 494 22.44 -7.05 -20.16
CA GLY A 494 22.02 -8.26 -20.85
C GLY A 494 20.74 -8.82 -20.20
N PRO A 495 19.97 -9.67 -20.91
CA PRO A 495 18.84 -10.35 -20.28
C PRO A 495 19.35 -11.15 -19.08
N GLU A 496 18.84 -10.82 -17.88
CA GLU A 496 19.24 -11.48 -16.65
C GLU A 496 18.93 -12.99 -16.70
N PRO A 497 19.77 -13.83 -16.06
CA PRO A 497 19.52 -15.26 -16.01
C PRO A 497 18.15 -15.53 -15.37
N ARG A 498 17.43 -16.52 -15.90
CA ARG A 498 16.21 -17.02 -15.24
C ARG A 498 16.62 -17.56 -13.87
N PRO A 499 15.97 -17.16 -12.76
CA PRO A 499 16.28 -17.73 -11.45
C PRO A 499 15.97 -19.23 -11.45
N LYS A 500 16.89 -20.04 -10.90
CA LYS A 500 16.74 -21.49 -10.71
C LYS A 500 15.71 -21.78 -9.64
N ASN A 501 15.76 -21.02 -8.54
CA ASN A 501 14.91 -21.17 -7.35
C ASN A 501 14.10 -19.89 -7.11
N VAL A 502 12.94 -20.02 -6.47
CA VAL A 502 12.15 -18.89 -5.97
C VAL A 502 11.79 -19.13 -4.51
N ILE A 503 11.97 -18.10 -3.68
CA ILE A 503 11.46 -18.02 -2.31
C ILE A 503 10.39 -16.94 -2.29
N LEU A 504 9.16 -17.31 -1.91
CA LEU A 504 8.03 -16.41 -1.74
C LEU A 504 7.68 -16.33 -0.26
N LEU A 505 7.88 -15.16 0.35
CA LEU A 505 7.51 -14.86 1.73
C LEU A 505 6.22 -14.01 1.73
N VAL A 506 5.22 -14.46 2.50
CA VAL A 506 3.93 -13.78 2.67
C VAL A 506 3.74 -13.44 4.14
N GLY A 507 3.73 -12.16 4.49
CA GLY A 507 3.27 -11.71 5.80
C GLY A 507 1.76 -11.52 5.72
N ASP A 508 0.95 -12.48 6.19
CA ASP A 508 -0.53 -12.39 6.15
C ASP A 508 -0.95 -11.10 6.87
N GLY A 509 -1.65 -10.19 6.18
CA GLY A 509 -2.03 -8.88 6.71
C GLY A 509 -0.95 -7.77 6.77
N LEU A 510 0.28 -7.98 6.25
CA LEU A 510 1.42 -7.04 6.37
C LEU A 510 1.36 -5.84 5.39
N GLY A 511 0.61 -4.79 5.74
CA GLY A 511 0.62 -3.51 5.01
C GLY A 511 1.77 -2.55 5.35
N LEU A 512 1.76 -1.37 4.70
CA LEU A 512 2.79 -0.34 4.89
C LEU A 512 2.79 0.27 6.30
N ALA A 513 1.64 0.36 6.96
CA ALA A 513 1.59 0.80 8.37
C ALA A 513 2.30 -0.18 9.30
N SER A 514 2.07 -1.48 9.11
CA SER A 514 2.74 -2.55 9.86
C SER A 514 4.25 -2.55 9.62
N LEU A 515 4.71 -2.40 8.37
CA LEU A 515 6.13 -2.23 8.06
C LEU A 515 6.73 -0.95 8.66
N SER A 516 5.97 0.13 8.75
CA SER A 516 6.42 1.38 9.39
C SER A 516 6.61 1.18 10.90
N ALA A 517 5.66 0.52 11.56
CA ALA A 517 5.76 0.16 12.98
C ALA A 517 6.96 -0.76 13.24
N GLY A 518 7.16 -1.78 12.40
CA GLY A 518 8.33 -2.66 12.44
C GLY A 518 9.64 -1.89 12.28
N LEU A 519 9.73 -1.00 11.29
CA LEU A 519 10.92 -0.19 11.03
C LEU A 519 11.27 0.71 12.23
N TYR A 520 10.30 1.50 12.74
CA TYR A 520 10.55 2.36 13.91
C TYR A 520 10.84 1.53 15.18
N SER A 521 10.37 0.29 15.28
CA SER A 521 10.68 -0.60 16.42
C SER A 521 12.05 -1.27 16.34
N ARG A 522 12.65 -1.36 15.15
CA ARG A 522 13.86 -2.17 14.88
C ARG A 522 15.05 -1.38 14.34
N GLY A 523 14.84 -0.15 13.87
CA GLY A 523 15.84 0.68 13.22
C GLY A 523 16.02 0.33 11.74
N GLU A 524 16.06 -0.96 11.42
CA GLU A 524 16.11 -1.49 10.06
C GLU A 524 15.19 -2.69 9.86
N LEU A 525 14.85 -2.98 8.59
CA LEU A 525 14.16 -4.19 8.15
C LEU A 525 14.80 -4.69 6.85
N ALA A 526 15.11 -5.98 6.79
CA ALA A 526 15.66 -6.66 5.61
C ALA A 526 14.69 -6.59 4.41
N THR A 527 13.39 -6.66 4.67
CA THR A 527 12.32 -6.47 3.67
C THR A 527 12.45 -5.12 2.95
N LEU A 528 12.70 -4.03 3.68
CA LEU A 528 12.86 -2.70 3.10
C LEU A 528 14.23 -2.50 2.41
N SER A 529 15.17 -3.41 2.65
CA SER A 529 16.48 -3.43 2.01
C SER A 529 16.45 -3.90 0.55
N MET A 530 15.40 -4.63 0.17
CA MET A 530 15.25 -5.30 -1.12
C MET A 530 15.24 -4.34 -2.32
N GLU A 531 15.86 -4.80 -3.41
CA GLU A 531 16.23 -4.04 -4.63
C GLU A 531 15.04 -3.41 -5.36
N HIS A 532 13.97 -4.18 -5.59
CA HIS A 532 12.82 -3.77 -6.37
C HIS A 532 11.54 -3.81 -5.53
N ARG A 533 10.67 -2.83 -5.74
CA ARG A 533 9.44 -2.64 -4.96
C ARG A 533 8.25 -2.40 -5.88
N ALA A 534 7.06 -2.72 -5.39
CA ALA A 534 5.80 -2.50 -6.08
C ALA A 534 4.66 -2.29 -5.06
N LEU A 535 3.54 -1.74 -5.52
CA LEU A 535 2.31 -1.58 -4.75
C LEU A 535 1.18 -2.35 -5.47
N MET A 536 0.58 -3.34 -4.81
CA MET A 536 -0.34 -4.30 -5.43
C MET A 536 -1.76 -4.23 -4.88
N ALA A 537 -2.74 -4.29 -5.78
CA ALA A 537 -4.14 -4.43 -5.42
C ALA A 537 -4.49 -5.85 -4.91
N THR A 538 -5.37 -5.87 -3.91
CA THR A 538 -5.70 -7.03 -3.07
C THR A 538 -7.11 -7.57 -3.30
N HIS A 539 -7.99 -6.81 -3.97
CA HIS A 539 -9.44 -7.09 -3.99
C HIS A 539 -9.84 -8.48 -4.53
N ALA A 540 -10.97 -8.98 -4.05
CA ALA A 540 -11.63 -10.18 -4.55
C ALA A 540 -12.46 -9.88 -5.81
N LEU A 541 -13.07 -10.93 -6.40
CA LEU A 541 -14.11 -10.75 -7.40
C LEU A 541 -15.42 -10.22 -6.78
N ASP A 542 -15.79 -10.68 -5.58
CA ASP A 542 -17.07 -10.40 -4.94
C ASP A 542 -17.02 -9.31 -3.84
N ARG A 543 -15.83 -8.89 -3.41
CA ARG A 543 -15.61 -7.84 -2.39
C ARG A 543 -14.35 -7.03 -2.62
N LEU A 544 -14.38 -5.78 -2.15
CA LEU A 544 -13.21 -4.91 -2.16
C LEU A 544 -12.24 -5.30 -1.04
N VAL A 545 -12.76 -5.57 0.16
CA VAL A 545 -11.97 -6.15 1.26
C VAL A 545 -11.92 -7.66 1.03
N ASN A 546 -10.75 -8.16 0.63
CA ASN A 546 -10.50 -9.58 0.39
C ASN A 546 -10.07 -10.30 1.68
N ASP A 547 -9.89 -11.62 1.63
CA ASP A 547 -9.30 -12.41 2.69
C ASP A 547 -8.12 -13.25 2.19
N SER A 548 -7.32 -13.76 3.13
CA SER A 548 -6.15 -14.60 2.85
C SER A 548 -6.45 -15.76 1.88
N ALA A 549 -7.67 -16.33 1.88
CA ALA A 549 -8.04 -17.36 0.92
C ALA A 549 -8.17 -16.82 -0.52
N GLY A 550 -8.95 -15.77 -0.73
CA GLY A 550 -9.12 -15.15 -2.05
C GLY A 550 -7.82 -14.56 -2.60
N SER A 551 -7.05 -13.89 -1.74
CA SER A 551 -5.76 -13.28 -2.08
C SER A 551 -4.66 -14.31 -2.34
N ALA A 552 -4.42 -15.25 -1.43
CA ALA A 552 -3.41 -16.29 -1.65
C ALA A 552 -3.76 -17.20 -2.82
N THR A 553 -5.04 -17.40 -3.16
CA THR A 553 -5.43 -18.08 -4.40
C THR A 553 -5.01 -17.28 -5.65
N ALA A 554 -5.11 -15.95 -5.61
CA ALA A 554 -4.63 -15.09 -6.69
C ALA A 554 -3.09 -15.14 -6.84
N ILE A 555 -2.37 -15.05 -5.73
CA ILE A 555 -0.89 -15.17 -5.68
C ILE A 555 -0.44 -16.57 -6.12
N ALA A 556 -1.12 -17.63 -5.67
CA ALA A 556 -0.72 -19.01 -5.96
C ALA A 556 -0.97 -19.42 -7.40
N SER A 557 -2.04 -18.95 -8.05
CA SER A 557 -2.51 -19.47 -9.36
C SER A 557 -2.58 -18.45 -10.49
N GLY A 558 -2.46 -17.15 -10.20
CA GLY A 558 -2.66 -16.12 -11.20
C GLY A 558 -4.12 -15.95 -11.66
N ARG A 559 -5.08 -16.33 -10.80
CA ARG A 559 -6.53 -16.22 -10.99
C ARG A 559 -7.16 -15.53 -9.77
N ARG A 560 -7.80 -14.37 -9.94
CA ARG A 560 -8.57 -13.74 -8.86
C ARG A 560 -9.75 -14.65 -8.48
N SER A 561 -10.02 -14.80 -7.18
CA SER A 561 -11.12 -15.62 -6.68
C SER A 561 -12.12 -14.80 -5.85
N ARG A 562 -13.01 -15.50 -5.15
CA ARG A 562 -13.99 -14.95 -4.20
C ARG A 562 -13.47 -15.09 -2.77
N VAL A 563 -13.96 -14.24 -1.87
CA VAL A 563 -13.62 -14.28 -0.44
C VAL A 563 -13.93 -15.66 0.15
N GLY A 564 -12.98 -16.19 0.91
CA GLY A 564 -13.04 -17.48 1.59
C GLY A 564 -12.74 -18.69 0.73
N VAL A 565 -12.45 -18.55 -0.57
CA VAL A 565 -12.22 -19.68 -1.49
C VAL A 565 -10.72 -20.00 -1.60
N VAL A 566 -10.36 -21.28 -1.45
CA VAL A 566 -8.97 -21.78 -1.43
C VAL A 566 -8.68 -22.59 -2.69
N GLY A 567 -7.73 -22.14 -3.51
CA GLY A 567 -7.22 -22.87 -4.69
C GLY A 567 -8.26 -23.17 -5.78
N MET A 568 -9.37 -22.43 -5.78
CA MET A 568 -10.41 -22.49 -6.81
C MET A 568 -10.73 -21.07 -7.26
N ALA A 569 -11.08 -20.88 -8.54
CA ALA A 569 -11.56 -19.59 -9.06
C ALA A 569 -12.62 -19.82 -10.16
N PRO A 570 -13.49 -18.84 -10.45
CA PRO A 570 -14.45 -18.98 -11.51
C PRO A 570 -13.84 -18.72 -12.90
N ALA A 571 -14.34 -19.43 -13.90
CA ALA A 571 -13.91 -19.27 -15.30
C ALA A 571 -14.21 -17.88 -15.89
N THR A 572 -15.30 -17.26 -15.43
CA THR A 572 -15.84 -15.96 -15.85
C THR A 572 -16.56 -15.35 -14.66
N ALA A 573 -16.75 -14.03 -14.64
CA ALA A 573 -17.53 -13.38 -13.58
C ALA A 573 -18.94 -14.01 -13.46
N GLY A 574 -19.33 -14.36 -12.24
CA GLY A 574 -20.57 -15.07 -11.91
C GLY A 574 -20.56 -16.58 -12.18
N GLY A 575 -19.44 -17.15 -12.63
CA GLY A 575 -19.31 -18.57 -12.99
C GLY A 575 -19.10 -19.52 -11.80
N ASP A 576 -19.23 -20.82 -12.06
CA ASP A 576 -18.91 -21.91 -11.13
C ASP A 576 -17.43 -21.88 -10.72
N LEU A 577 -17.14 -22.21 -9.46
CA LEU A 577 -15.77 -22.35 -8.96
C LEU A 577 -15.13 -23.63 -9.51
N LEU A 578 -14.00 -23.48 -10.20
CA LEU A 578 -13.19 -24.59 -10.72
C LEU A 578 -11.85 -24.65 -9.96
N PRO A 579 -11.28 -25.84 -9.72
CA PRO A 579 -9.89 -25.97 -9.28
C PRO A 579 -8.93 -25.24 -10.22
N VAL A 580 -7.96 -24.52 -9.67
CA VAL A 580 -6.94 -23.81 -10.45
C VAL A 580 -5.55 -24.32 -10.12
N ARG A 581 -4.69 -24.43 -11.14
CA ARG A 581 -3.31 -24.90 -10.97
C ARG A 581 -2.48 -23.81 -10.30
N SER A 582 -1.87 -24.14 -9.15
CA SER A 582 -0.92 -23.28 -8.47
C SER A 582 0.48 -23.35 -9.10
N ALA A 583 1.31 -22.34 -8.84
CA ALA A 583 2.74 -22.35 -9.17
C ALA A 583 3.50 -23.48 -8.45
N LEU A 584 3.05 -23.89 -7.25
CA LEU A 584 3.59 -25.05 -6.53
C LEU A 584 3.27 -26.37 -7.27
N ALA A 585 2.03 -26.52 -7.74
CA ALA A 585 1.63 -27.65 -8.58
C ALA A 585 2.39 -27.69 -9.91
N GLU A 586 2.57 -26.54 -10.58
CA GLU A 586 3.34 -26.46 -11.82
C GLU A 586 4.84 -26.74 -11.59
N ALA A 587 5.43 -26.24 -10.49
CA ALA A 587 6.81 -26.53 -10.12
C ALA A 587 7.02 -28.04 -9.89
N ALA A 588 6.13 -28.67 -9.11
CA ALA A 588 6.16 -30.11 -8.89
C ALA A 588 5.97 -30.92 -10.19
N LEU A 589 5.10 -30.50 -11.11
CA LEU A 589 4.91 -31.11 -12.43
C LEU A 589 6.14 -30.96 -13.36
N LYS A 590 7.02 -30.00 -13.07
CA LYS A 590 8.26 -29.76 -13.81
C LYS A 590 9.50 -30.36 -13.13
N GLY A 591 9.30 -31.15 -12.08
CA GLY A 591 10.37 -31.84 -11.34
C GLY A 591 11.14 -30.95 -10.36
N LYS A 592 10.72 -29.69 -10.18
CA LYS A 592 11.26 -28.85 -9.09
C LYS A 592 10.79 -29.39 -7.73
N ARG A 593 11.56 -29.08 -6.69
CA ARG A 593 11.11 -29.29 -5.30
C ARG A 593 10.16 -28.19 -4.84
N THR A 594 9.39 -28.51 -3.82
CA THR A 594 8.28 -27.72 -3.29
C THR A 594 8.32 -27.68 -1.77
N GLY A 595 8.31 -26.47 -1.22
CA GLY A 595 8.33 -26.22 0.22
C GLY A 595 7.18 -25.33 0.68
N ILE A 596 6.64 -25.62 1.86
CA ILE A 596 5.70 -24.76 2.58
C ILE A 596 6.17 -24.62 4.03
N VAL A 597 6.32 -23.40 4.51
CA VAL A 597 6.68 -23.05 5.88
C VAL A 597 5.67 -22.03 6.41
N THR A 598 5.14 -22.22 7.62
CA THR A 598 4.13 -21.31 8.19
C THR A 598 4.12 -21.27 9.72
N THR A 599 3.85 -20.09 10.31
CA THR A 599 3.55 -19.95 11.75
C THR A 599 2.09 -20.27 12.12
N THR A 600 1.21 -20.48 11.14
CA THR A 600 -0.21 -20.87 11.34
C THR A 600 -0.41 -22.38 11.15
N SER A 601 -1.64 -22.86 10.94
CA SER A 601 -1.88 -24.24 10.55
C SER A 601 -1.47 -24.45 9.09
N LEU A 602 -0.87 -25.59 8.74
CA LEU A 602 -0.63 -25.95 7.32
C LEU A 602 -1.93 -26.08 6.49
N THR A 603 -3.08 -26.08 7.16
CA THR A 603 -4.43 -26.07 6.57
C THR A 603 -5.07 -24.68 6.54
N HIS A 604 -4.40 -23.64 7.04
CA HIS A 604 -4.82 -22.24 6.95
C HIS A 604 -4.98 -21.82 5.49
N ALA A 605 -5.65 -20.70 5.23
CA ALA A 605 -6.03 -20.30 3.88
C ALA A 605 -4.82 -20.07 2.95
N THR A 606 -3.85 -19.30 3.42
CA THR A 606 -2.65 -18.86 2.70
C THR A 606 -1.74 -20.01 2.25
N PRO A 607 -1.36 -20.98 3.09
CA PRO A 607 -0.56 -22.13 2.67
C PRO A 607 -1.42 -23.13 1.89
N ALA A 608 -2.69 -23.31 2.24
CA ALA A 608 -3.60 -24.22 1.55
C ALA A 608 -3.88 -23.81 0.09
N ALA A 609 -3.86 -22.52 -0.23
CA ALA A 609 -4.09 -22.02 -1.60
C ALA A 609 -3.08 -22.58 -2.63
N PHE A 610 -1.92 -23.05 -2.18
CA PHE A 610 -0.90 -23.65 -3.04
C PHE A 610 -1.11 -25.15 -3.32
N PHE A 611 -1.97 -25.87 -2.57
CA PHE A 611 -2.16 -27.32 -2.75
C PHE A 611 -3.61 -27.84 -2.69
N ALA A 612 -4.54 -27.15 -2.03
CA ALA A 612 -5.90 -27.60 -1.75
C ALA A 612 -6.95 -26.88 -2.60
N HIS A 613 -8.11 -27.50 -2.82
CA HIS A 613 -9.19 -26.93 -3.65
C HIS A 613 -10.51 -26.98 -2.90
N ARG A 614 -10.87 -25.88 -2.22
CA ARG A 614 -12.06 -25.81 -1.35
C ARG A 614 -12.82 -24.51 -1.56
N ALA A 615 -14.14 -24.64 -1.71
CA ALA A 615 -15.07 -23.50 -1.79
C ALA A 615 -15.26 -22.76 -0.44
N SER A 616 -14.52 -23.12 0.62
CA SER A 616 -14.48 -22.40 1.90
C SER A 616 -13.22 -22.76 2.71
N ARG A 617 -12.47 -21.76 3.20
CA ARG A 617 -11.31 -21.93 4.10
C ARG A 617 -11.65 -22.65 5.41
N ALA A 618 -12.91 -22.61 5.84
CA ALA A 618 -13.40 -23.35 7.01
C ALA A 618 -13.41 -24.89 6.84
N GLN A 619 -13.04 -25.42 5.67
CA GLN A 619 -12.95 -26.86 5.38
C GLN A 619 -11.58 -27.48 5.71
N GLU A 620 -10.83 -26.92 6.68
CA GLU A 620 -9.46 -27.35 7.05
C GLU A 620 -9.27 -28.87 7.20
N ALA A 621 -10.23 -29.59 7.82
CA ALA A 621 -10.17 -31.05 7.95
C ALA A 621 -10.21 -31.80 6.60
N ALA A 622 -10.73 -31.18 5.55
CA ALA A 622 -10.71 -31.68 4.18
C ALA A 622 -9.51 -31.12 3.37
N ILE A 623 -8.99 -29.93 3.73
CA ILE A 623 -7.70 -29.41 3.24
C ILE A 623 -6.56 -30.36 3.62
N ALA A 624 -6.55 -30.91 4.84
CA ALA A 624 -5.58 -31.95 5.23
C ALA A 624 -5.68 -33.23 4.36
N GLY A 625 -6.88 -33.56 3.88
CA GLY A 625 -7.11 -34.63 2.90
C GLY A 625 -6.65 -34.26 1.48
N ASP A 626 -6.72 -32.97 1.11
CA ASP A 626 -6.13 -32.48 -0.13
C ASP A 626 -4.61 -32.58 -0.09
N PHE A 627 -3.95 -32.22 1.03
CA PHE A 627 -2.50 -32.39 1.19
C PHE A 627 -2.07 -33.84 0.92
N LEU A 628 -2.70 -34.81 1.60
CA LEU A 628 -2.47 -36.26 1.44
C LEU A 628 -2.68 -36.77 0.00
N THR A 629 -3.54 -36.12 -0.79
CA THR A 629 -3.83 -36.49 -2.18
C THR A 629 -3.14 -35.61 -3.22
N PHE A 630 -2.34 -34.62 -2.81
CA PHE A 630 -1.75 -33.65 -3.74
C PHE A 630 -0.80 -34.31 -4.73
N GLY A 631 0.11 -35.17 -4.27
CA GLY A 631 0.98 -35.95 -5.16
C GLY A 631 0.20 -36.77 -6.18
N GLN A 632 -0.83 -37.48 -5.73
CA GLN A 632 -1.70 -38.30 -6.58
C GLN A 632 -2.44 -37.46 -7.64
N ARG A 633 -2.90 -36.25 -7.29
CA ARG A 633 -3.51 -35.28 -8.23
C ARG A 633 -2.53 -34.74 -9.29
N LEU A 634 -1.22 -34.83 -9.04
CA LEU A 634 -0.14 -34.47 -9.97
C LEU A 634 0.49 -35.69 -10.68
N GLY A 635 0.08 -36.92 -10.36
CA GLY A 635 0.73 -38.15 -10.84
C GLY A 635 2.10 -38.45 -10.21
N ARG A 636 2.43 -37.80 -9.09
CA ARG A 636 3.64 -38.03 -8.27
C ARG A 636 3.33 -38.94 -7.07
N SER A 637 4.38 -39.52 -6.46
CA SER A 637 4.27 -40.29 -5.20
C SER A 637 3.96 -39.40 -3.98
N HIS A 638 4.52 -38.19 -3.96
CA HIS A 638 4.32 -37.14 -2.95
C HIS A 638 4.02 -35.80 -3.64
N GLY A 639 3.41 -34.86 -2.91
CA GLY A 639 2.94 -33.57 -3.48
C GLY A 639 3.74 -32.35 -3.05
N VAL A 640 4.08 -32.27 -1.76
CA VAL A 640 4.98 -31.25 -1.18
C VAL A 640 6.19 -31.97 -0.62
N ASP A 641 7.41 -31.53 -0.95
CA ASP A 641 8.65 -32.19 -0.56
C ASP A 641 9.06 -31.84 0.89
N VAL A 642 8.76 -30.62 1.37
CA VAL A 642 8.86 -30.24 2.79
C VAL A 642 7.69 -29.34 3.21
N ALA A 643 7.02 -29.70 4.30
CA ALA A 643 5.98 -28.88 4.93
C ALA A 643 6.27 -28.72 6.43
N ILE A 644 6.32 -27.49 6.93
CA ILE A 644 6.63 -27.15 8.33
C ILE A 644 5.62 -26.12 8.84
N GLY A 645 4.91 -26.43 9.92
CA GLY A 645 3.94 -25.50 10.54
C GLY A 645 3.07 -26.18 11.58
N GLY A 646 1.92 -25.60 11.89
CA GLY A 646 0.93 -26.20 12.80
C GLY A 646 -0.16 -27.05 12.10
N GLY A 647 -1.22 -27.36 12.82
CA GLY A 647 -2.45 -27.98 12.31
C GLY A 647 -2.68 -29.44 12.71
N ALA A 648 -2.03 -29.94 13.77
CA ALA A 648 -2.12 -31.36 14.15
C ALA A 648 -3.56 -31.83 14.43
N ARG A 649 -4.48 -30.94 14.85
CA ARG A 649 -5.92 -31.26 15.00
C ARG A 649 -6.59 -31.74 13.70
N TYR A 650 -6.05 -31.35 12.55
CA TYR A 650 -6.54 -31.72 11.22
C TYR A 650 -5.78 -32.90 10.60
N PHE A 651 -4.49 -33.01 10.87
CA PHE A 651 -3.69 -34.18 10.52
C PHE A 651 -3.92 -35.34 11.51
N ARG A 652 -5.17 -35.84 11.53
CA ARG A 652 -5.59 -37.04 12.25
C ARG A 652 -4.65 -38.21 11.98
N THR A 653 -4.59 -39.16 12.92
CA THR A 653 -3.76 -40.39 12.83
C THR A 653 -3.86 -41.09 11.46
N SER A 654 -5.05 -41.20 10.88
CA SER A 654 -5.28 -41.78 9.56
C SER A 654 -4.64 -41.02 8.40
N HIS A 655 -4.47 -39.70 8.51
CA HIS A 655 -3.73 -38.89 7.54
C HIS A 655 -2.22 -39.10 7.70
N LEU A 656 -1.71 -39.08 8.94
CA LEU A 656 -0.29 -39.27 9.24
C LEU A 656 0.21 -40.67 8.85
N ASP A 657 -0.58 -41.71 9.11
CA ASP A 657 -0.23 -43.09 8.73
C ASP A 657 -0.31 -43.31 7.21
N ALA A 658 -1.23 -42.63 6.53
CA ALA A 658 -1.29 -42.63 5.07
C ALA A 658 -0.13 -41.86 4.43
N LEU A 659 0.36 -40.77 5.05
CA LEU A 659 1.57 -40.06 4.63
C LEU A 659 2.84 -40.91 4.88
N ARG A 660 2.95 -41.59 6.02
CA ARG A 660 4.03 -42.57 6.27
C ARG A 660 4.03 -43.71 5.26
N ALA A 661 2.85 -44.13 4.78
CA ALA A 661 2.70 -45.08 3.68
C ALA A 661 3.01 -44.50 2.29
N GLN A 662 3.09 -43.18 2.16
CA GLN A 662 3.71 -42.44 1.03
C GLN A 662 5.18 -42.06 1.33
N GLU A 663 5.82 -42.78 2.26
CA GLU A 663 7.23 -42.63 2.68
C GLU A 663 7.58 -41.29 3.35
N TYR A 664 6.61 -40.42 3.69
CA TYR A 664 6.88 -39.18 4.43
C TYR A 664 7.49 -39.45 5.82
N ALA A 665 8.55 -38.72 6.13
CA ALA A 665 8.95 -38.49 7.51
C ALA A 665 7.95 -37.54 8.17
N VAL A 666 7.34 -37.98 9.27
CA VAL A 666 6.34 -37.22 10.02
C VAL A 666 6.86 -36.94 11.43
N SER A 667 7.10 -35.67 11.73
CA SER A 667 7.66 -35.20 13.01
C SER A 667 6.71 -34.20 13.71
N THR A 668 6.78 -34.13 15.04
CA THR A 668 6.07 -33.12 15.86
C THR A 668 7.01 -32.08 16.49
N GLU A 669 8.29 -32.15 16.13
CA GLU A 669 9.38 -31.26 16.55
C GLU A 669 10.26 -31.01 15.32
N LEU A 670 10.86 -29.84 15.20
CA LEU A 670 11.74 -29.46 14.09
C LEU A 670 13.06 -30.25 14.18
N PRO A 671 13.38 -31.16 13.24
CA PRO A 671 14.58 -31.98 13.34
C PRO A 671 15.86 -31.16 13.15
N GLU A 672 16.97 -31.57 13.78
CA GLU A 672 18.31 -31.01 13.54
C GLU A 672 18.75 -31.08 12.06
N ARG A 673 18.20 -32.03 11.29
CA ARG A 673 18.38 -32.12 9.84
C ARG A 673 17.25 -32.90 9.19
N LEU A 674 16.77 -32.44 8.03
CA LEU A 674 15.84 -33.20 7.19
C LEU A 674 16.60 -34.22 6.33
N ALA A 675 16.11 -35.45 6.29
CA ALA A 675 16.72 -36.55 5.52
C ALA A 675 16.56 -36.34 4.01
N ALA A 676 17.67 -36.30 3.28
CA ALA A 676 17.70 -36.09 1.83
C ALA A 676 16.95 -37.18 1.05
N GLY A 677 16.17 -36.80 0.04
CA GLY A 677 15.42 -37.72 -0.83
C GLY A 677 14.17 -38.35 -0.23
N GLN A 678 13.85 -38.06 1.04
CA GLN A 678 12.59 -38.40 1.70
C GLN A 678 11.76 -37.12 1.86
N PRO A 679 10.44 -37.10 1.62
CA PRO A 679 9.61 -35.92 1.85
C PRO A 679 9.27 -35.77 3.34
N HIS A 680 9.12 -34.52 3.82
CA HIS A 680 8.94 -34.21 5.24
C HIS A 680 7.62 -33.48 5.53
N LEU A 681 6.93 -33.89 6.59
CA LEU A 681 5.86 -33.14 7.22
C LEU A 681 6.20 -32.96 8.71
N VAL A 682 6.40 -31.71 9.12
CA VAL A 682 6.68 -31.32 10.50
C VAL A 682 5.49 -30.53 11.02
N VAL A 683 4.76 -31.08 12.00
CA VAL A 683 3.53 -30.49 12.56
C VAL A 683 3.75 -30.14 14.02
N LEU A 684 4.08 -28.89 14.29
CA LEU A 684 4.63 -28.38 15.55
C LEU A 684 3.57 -28.09 16.63
N ALA A 685 2.32 -27.88 16.22
CA ALA A 685 1.22 -27.49 17.11
C ALA A 685 -0.15 -28.01 16.63
N ASP A 686 -1.14 -28.06 17.52
CA ASP A 686 -2.53 -28.42 17.20
C ASP A 686 -3.21 -27.40 16.27
N GLU A 687 -2.89 -26.11 16.48
CA GLU A 687 -3.44 -24.93 15.78
C GLU A 687 -2.34 -24.28 14.92
N GLY A 688 -2.05 -22.99 15.09
CA GLY A 688 -0.75 -22.41 14.73
C GLY A 688 0.28 -22.62 15.85
N LEU A 689 1.50 -22.12 15.62
CA LEU A 689 2.56 -22.04 16.63
C LEU A 689 2.17 -21.03 17.75
N PRO A 690 2.86 -20.97 18.90
CA PRO A 690 2.68 -19.85 19.83
C PRO A 690 3.21 -18.52 19.24
N PRO A 691 2.87 -17.36 19.83
CA PRO A 691 3.31 -16.04 19.37
C PRO A 691 4.83 -15.88 19.37
N ALA A 692 5.36 -14.96 18.56
CA ALA A 692 6.80 -14.80 18.31
C ALA A 692 7.64 -14.62 19.58
N ALA A 693 7.13 -13.93 20.60
CA ALA A 693 7.80 -13.74 21.89
C ALA A 693 7.97 -15.06 22.71
N GLU A 694 7.29 -16.14 22.34
CA GLU A 694 7.40 -17.49 22.91
C GLU A 694 8.15 -18.47 21.99
N ARG A 695 8.52 -18.06 20.77
CA ARG A 695 9.31 -18.84 19.80
C ARG A 695 10.80 -18.63 20.01
N GLY A 696 11.63 -19.57 19.54
CA GLY A 696 13.10 -19.44 19.61
C GLY A 696 13.83 -20.44 18.70
N ALA A 697 14.93 -20.03 18.08
CA ALA A 697 15.64 -20.82 17.08
C ALA A 697 16.09 -22.22 17.59
N ASP A 698 16.56 -22.29 18.84
CA ASP A 698 16.97 -23.54 19.50
C ASP A 698 15.81 -24.35 20.12
N ASN A 699 14.55 -23.91 19.98
CA ASN A 699 13.38 -24.59 20.51
C ASN A 699 12.70 -25.44 19.41
N PRO A 700 12.92 -26.77 19.35
CA PRO A 700 12.36 -27.58 18.27
C PRO A 700 10.83 -27.76 18.35
N GLY A 701 10.19 -27.45 19.48
CA GLY A 701 8.73 -27.46 19.61
C GLY A 701 8.05 -26.14 19.21
N ALA A 702 8.76 -25.01 19.34
CA ALA A 702 8.31 -23.69 18.90
C ALA A 702 9.46 -22.89 18.28
N PRO A 703 9.96 -23.30 17.09
CA PRO A 703 11.04 -22.63 16.38
C PRO A 703 10.62 -21.26 15.84
N THR A 704 11.58 -20.36 15.63
CA THR A 704 11.36 -19.13 14.85
C THR A 704 11.04 -19.44 13.40
N LEU A 705 10.32 -18.53 12.73
CA LEU A 705 10.06 -18.64 11.29
C LEU A 705 11.36 -18.63 10.49
N GLU A 706 12.38 -17.91 10.97
CA GLU A 706 13.75 -17.98 10.43
C GLU A 706 14.32 -19.41 10.46
N ALA A 707 14.31 -20.08 11.62
CA ALA A 707 14.86 -21.42 11.78
C ALA A 707 14.09 -22.48 10.97
N MET A 708 12.77 -22.31 10.84
CA MET A 708 11.94 -23.14 9.95
C MET A 708 12.30 -22.91 8.47
N THR A 709 12.58 -21.67 8.08
CA THR A 709 12.99 -21.28 6.72
C THR A 709 14.37 -21.83 6.38
N GLU A 710 15.36 -21.65 7.26
CA GLU A 710 16.69 -22.26 7.16
C GLU A 710 16.59 -23.78 6.98
N ARG A 711 15.80 -24.46 7.82
CA ARG A 711 15.64 -25.92 7.75
C ARG A 711 14.99 -26.40 6.45
N ALA A 712 14.12 -25.60 5.84
CA ALA A 712 13.56 -25.89 4.52
C ALA A 712 14.59 -25.67 3.40
N LEU A 713 15.36 -24.58 3.45
CA LEU A 713 16.39 -24.26 2.46
C LEU A 713 17.52 -25.31 2.43
N ASP A 714 18.01 -25.72 3.61
CA ASP A 714 18.95 -26.84 3.81
C ASP A 714 18.59 -28.11 3.01
N TYR A 715 17.29 -28.38 2.92
CA TYR A 715 16.73 -29.56 2.27
C TYR A 715 16.44 -29.32 0.78
N LEU A 716 15.95 -28.13 0.42
CA LEU A 716 15.49 -27.80 -0.94
C LEU A 716 16.64 -27.46 -1.90
N HIS A 717 17.71 -26.82 -1.43
CA HIS A 717 18.88 -26.45 -2.24
C HIS A 717 19.55 -27.66 -2.94
N GLN A 718 19.43 -28.86 -2.36
CA GLN A 718 20.05 -30.12 -2.79
C GLN A 718 19.50 -30.68 -4.13
N ASP A 719 18.95 -29.84 -5.01
CA ASP A 719 18.32 -30.24 -6.26
C ASP A 719 18.83 -29.45 -7.47
N GLU A 720 19.10 -30.14 -8.58
CA GLU A 720 19.56 -29.53 -9.82
C GLU A 720 18.40 -28.86 -10.60
N ALA A 721 17.16 -29.34 -10.44
CA ALA A 721 15.98 -28.69 -11.05
C ALA A 721 15.61 -27.37 -10.36
N GLY A 722 16.06 -27.19 -9.11
CA GLY A 722 15.71 -26.07 -8.24
C GLY A 722 14.34 -26.21 -7.56
N PHE A 723 13.93 -25.19 -6.81
CA PHE A 723 12.77 -25.27 -5.94
C PHE A 723 11.87 -24.02 -5.92
N LEU A 724 10.62 -24.21 -5.49
CA LEU A 724 9.75 -23.14 -4.99
C LEU A 724 9.52 -23.35 -3.49
N LEU A 725 9.90 -22.37 -2.67
CA LEU A 725 9.59 -22.32 -1.24
C LEU A 725 8.55 -21.22 -0.99
N VAL A 726 7.48 -21.55 -0.29
CA VAL A 726 6.51 -20.59 0.25
C VAL A 726 6.71 -20.49 1.77
N VAL A 727 6.82 -19.29 2.30
CA VAL A 727 6.98 -18.98 3.73
C VAL A 727 5.86 -18.03 4.16
N GLU A 728 5.19 -18.28 5.28
CA GLU A 728 4.04 -17.49 5.78
C GLU A 728 4.27 -17.01 7.22
N GLY A 729 4.31 -15.70 7.40
CA GLY A 729 4.29 -15.02 8.72
C GLY A 729 2.87 -14.83 9.25
N GLY A 730 2.03 -15.87 9.20
CA GLY A 730 0.57 -15.71 9.28
C GLY A 730 -0.01 -15.33 10.64
N GLN A 731 0.81 -15.28 11.69
CA GLN A 731 0.40 -14.73 12.98
C GLN A 731 0.44 -13.18 13.03
N ILE A 732 0.98 -12.51 12.01
CA ILE A 732 0.82 -11.06 11.82
C ILE A 732 -0.68 -10.73 11.68
N ASP A 733 -1.39 -11.41 10.78
CA ASP A 733 -2.85 -11.32 10.65
C ASP A 733 -3.57 -11.59 11.98
N TRP A 734 -3.15 -12.61 12.74
CA TRP A 734 -3.80 -12.96 14.00
C TRP A 734 -3.62 -11.87 15.07
N ALA A 735 -2.47 -11.19 15.11
CA ALA A 735 -2.23 -10.05 15.98
C ALA A 735 -3.06 -8.81 15.55
N LEU A 736 -3.16 -8.55 14.24
CA LEU A 736 -3.97 -7.46 13.67
C LEU A 736 -5.49 -7.70 13.87
N HIS A 737 -5.97 -8.92 13.65
CA HIS A 737 -7.31 -9.36 14.03
C HIS A 737 -7.55 -9.24 15.55
N GLY A 738 -6.53 -9.51 16.36
CA GLY A 738 -6.54 -9.29 17.82
C GLY A 738 -6.59 -7.82 18.23
N LEU A 739 -6.36 -6.89 17.28
CA LEU A 739 -6.16 -5.46 17.51
C LEU A 739 -5.01 -5.17 18.48
N ASP A 740 -3.92 -5.93 18.36
CA ASP A 740 -2.72 -5.70 19.16
C ASP A 740 -2.10 -4.34 18.80
N ARG A 741 -1.75 -3.58 19.84
CA ARG A 741 -1.10 -2.26 19.78
C ARG A 741 0.22 -2.24 20.57
N GLY A 742 0.73 -3.42 20.94
CA GLY A 742 1.92 -3.62 21.74
C GLY A 742 3.03 -4.40 21.02
N GLU A 743 3.91 -5.02 21.82
CA GLU A 743 5.11 -5.69 21.33
C GLU A 743 4.84 -7.02 20.60
N GLY A 744 3.65 -7.61 20.71
CA GLY A 744 3.32 -8.90 20.09
C GLY A 744 3.33 -8.84 18.56
N LEU A 745 2.56 -7.89 18.00
CA LEU A 745 2.58 -7.57 16.57
C LEU A 745 3.99 -7.22 16.07
N LEU A 746 4.75 -6.44 16.84
CA LEU A 746 6.14 -6.06 16.48
C LEU A 746 7.08 -7.27 16.46
N ALA A 747 6.90 -8.22 17.37
CA ALA A 747 7.67 -9.47 17.40
C ALA A 747 7.32 -10.40 16.22
N GLU A 748 6.05 -10.49 15.82
CA GLU A 748 5.63 -11.24 14.62
C GLU A 748 6.22 -10.64 13.33
N ILE A 749 6.21 -9.31 13.20
CA ILE A 749 6.85 -8.60 12.08
C ILE A 749 8.37 -8.85 12.07
N ALA A 750 9.02 -8.89 13.25
CA ALA A 750 10.45 -9.15 13.36
C ALA A 750 10.85 -10.61 13.03
N ASP A 751 10.04 -11.61 13.41
CA ASP A 751 10.29 -13.03 13.03
C ASP A 751 10.06 -13.27 11.53
N PHE A 752 9.11 -12.56 10.92
CA PHE A 752 8.95 -12.54 9.47
C PHE A 752 10.14 -11.87 8.76
N ASP A 753 10.59 -10.69 9.22
CA ASP A 753 11.71 -10.00 8.60
C ASP A 753 13.05 -10.75 8.77
N ALA A 754 13.23 -11.47 9.89
CA ALA A 754 14.34 -12.41 10.06
C ALA A 754 14.31 -13.53 9.00
N ALA A 755 13.12 -14.11 8.72
CA ALA A 755 12.97 -15.09 7.65
C ALA A 755 13.26 -14.50 6.24
N VAL A 756 12.92 -13.23 6.00
CA VAL A 756 13.31 -12.49 4.78
C VAL A 756 14.82 -12.32 4.71
N ALA A 757 15.47 -11.88 5.80
CA ALA A 757 16.93 -11.74 5.89
C ALA A 757 17.65 -13.07 5.60
N ARG A 758 17.13 -14.19 6.14
CA ARG A 758 17.64 -15.53 5.89
C ARG A 758 17.47 -15.97 4.43
N ALA A 759 16.35 -15.65 3.80
CA ALA A 759 16.12 -15.92 2.38
C ALA A 759 17.06 -15.10 1.47
N LEU A 760 17.32 -13.84 1.82
CA LEU A 760 18.26 -12.96 1.11
C LEU A 760 19.70 -13.45 1.24
N ALA A 761 20.15 -13.81 2.44
CA ALA A 761 21.49 -14.36 2.67
C ALA A 761 21.72 -15.68 1.90
N PHE A 762 20.70 -16.53 1.81
CA PHE A 762 20.74 -17.72 0.96
C PHE A 762 20.87 -17.33 -0.53
N ALA A 763 20.05 -16.39 -1.01
CA ALA A 763 20.06 -15.99 -2.41
C ALA A 763 21.37 -15.30 -2.84
N GLU A 764 22.00 -14.50 -1.98
CA GLU A 764 23.33 -13.93 -2.21
C GLU A 764 24.40 -15.02 -2.34
N SER A 765 24.31 -16.08 -1.51
CA SER A 765 25.29 -17.19 -1.54
C SER A 765 25.20 -18.07 -2.79
N GLU A 766 24.00 -18.19 -3.39
CA GLU A 766 23.73 -19.03 -4.56
C GLU A 766 23.83 -18.26 -5.89
N GLY A 767 23.46 -16.97 -5.91
CA GLY A 767 23.45 -16.11 -7.10
C GLY A 767 22.39 -16.45 -8.17
N ASP A 768 21.62 -17.53 -8.00
CA ASP A 768 20.61 -18.00 -8.96
C ASP A 768 19.17 -17.96 -8.43
N THR A 769 18.96 -17.41 -7.24
CA THR A 769 17.70 -17.49 -6.49
C THR A 769 17.03 -16.12 -6.42
N LEU A 770 15.72 -16.07 -6.72
CA LEU A 770 14.90 -14.88 -6.57
C LEU A 770 14.13 -14.94 -5.24
N VAL A 771 14.25 -13.88 -4.44
CA VAL A 771 13.47 -13.68 -3.21
C VAL A 771 12.35 -12.69 -3.49
N ILE A 772 11.14 -13.00 -3.01
CA ILE A 772 9.94 -12.18 -3.13
C ILE A 772 9.32 -12.07 -1.74
N ALA A 773 9.10 -10.87 -1.22
CA ALA A 773 8.35 -10.65 0.02
C ALA A 773 7.11 -9.78 -0.28
N THR A 774 5.95 -10.14 0.25
CA THR A 774 4.68 -9.46 0.00
C THR A 774 3.72 -9.67 1.16
N SER A 775 2.61 -8.96 1.17
CA SER A 775 1.39 -9.42 1.82
C SER A 775 0.36 -9.92 0.81
N ASP A 776 -0.71 -10.53 1.30
CA ASP A 776 -1.91 -10.93 0.59
C ASP A 776 -3.13 -10.02 0.91
N HIS A 777 -3.17 -9.36 2.07
CA HIS A 777 -4.04 -8.20 2.36
C HIS A 777 -3.44 -7.26 3.42
N ASP A 778 -4.15 -6.20 3.76
CA ASP A 778 -3.77 -5.28 4.83
C ASP A 778 -4.88 -5.26 5.90
N HIS A 779 -4.66 -4.56 7.01
CA HIS A 779 -5.63 -4.27 8.06
C HIS A 779 -5.84 -2.75 8.16
N THR A 780 -6.45 -2.30 9.26
CA THR A 780 -6.81 -0.90 9.49
C THR A 780 -5.82 -0.14 10.39
N LEU A 781 -4.55 -0.58 10.41
CA LEU A 781 -3.50 -0.04 11.27
C LEU A 781 -2.96 1.30 10.76
N SER A 782 -2.59 2.20 11.68
CA SER A 782 -1.82 3.43 11.42
C SER A 782 -0.88 3.72 12.59
N VAL A 783 0.20 4.48 12.32
CA VAL A 783 1.30 4.76 13.26
C VAL A 783 1.37 6.27 13.55
N LEU A 784 1.26 6.63 14.82
CA LEU A 784 1.44 7.99 15.34
C LEU A 784 2.66 8.07 16.25
N ASP A 785 2.97 9.27 16.76
CA ASP A 785 3.94 9.49 17.83
C ASP A 785 3.36 10.24 19.03
N ASN A 786 4.24 10.79 19.87
CA ASN A 786 3.93 11.57 21.07
C ASN A 786 3.79 13.09 20.86
N HIS A 787 4.08 13.63 19.66
CA HIS A 787 4.20 15.07 19.42
C HIS A 787 2.84 15.78 19.20
N TYR A 788 1.83 15.09 18.66
CA TYR A 788 0.44 15.60 18.55
C TYR A 788 -0.29 15.66 19.91
N GLY A 789 0.43 16.07 20.96
CA GLY A 789 -0.04 16.20 22.33
C GLY A 789 -0.07 14.90 23.13
N TYR A 790 0.11 13.72 22.53
CA TYR A 790 -0.15 12.41 23.18
C TYR A 790 0.85 11.97 24.27
N HIS A 791 1.81 12.82 24.62
CA HIS A 791 2.88 12.58 25.60
C HIS A 791 2.40 12.19 27.03
N SER A 792 3.22 11.45 27.80
CA SER A 792 3.01 11.09 29.23
C SER A 792 1.63 10.49 29.60
N GLY A 793 0.91 9.86 28.66
CA GLY A 793 -0.48 9.42 28.87
C GLY A 793 -1.47 10.57 29.12
N HIS A 794 -1.02 11.80 28.90
CA HIS A 794 -1.75 13.04 29.02
C HIS A 794 -1.60 13.78 27.69
N CYS A 795 -2.53 13.51 26.78
CA CYS A 795 -2.98 14.46 25.75
C CYS A 795 -2.73 15.89 26.31
N GLY A 796 -1.89 16.75 25.72
CA GLY A 796 -1.71 18.13 26.23
C GLY A 796 -3.06 18.88 26.26
N VAL A 797 -3.97 18.39 25.43
CA VAL A 797 -5.36 18.74 25.24
C VAL A 797 -6.30 17.89 26.14
N MET A 798 -5.86 17.07 27.13
CA MET A 798 -6.70 16.00 27.77
C MET A 798 -7.87 16.53 28.60
N SER A 799 -7.76 17.73 29.13
CA SER A 799 -8.90 18.44 29.72
C SER A 799 -9.99 18.76 28.67
N ALA A 800 -9.64 18.75 27.38
CA ALA A 800 -10.54 18.68 26.25
C ALA A 800 -10.81 17.22 25.80
N CYS A 801 -9.79 16.38 25.47
CA CYS A 801 -9.66 14.88 25.55
C CYS A 801 -10.87 13.91 25.35
N GLY A 802 -12.13 14.29 25.59
CA GLY A 802 -13.35 13.48 25.54
C GLY A 802 -13.48 12.51 26.72
N GLY A 803 -12.35 11.98 27.19
CA GLY A 803 -12.22 11.08 28.31
C GLY A 803 -10.83 10.44 28.32
N PRO A 804 -10.61 9.39 29.14
CA PRO A 804 -9.35 8.67 29.17
C PRO A 804 -9.19 7.76 27.94
N PHE A 805 -8.14 8.03 27.16
CA PHE A 805 -7.59 7.11 26.18
C PHE A 805 -6.42 6.32 26.79
N GLU A 806 -6.33 5.02 26.46
CA GLU A 806 -5.23 4.15 26.88
C GLU A 806 -4.28 3.94 25.70
N GLY A 807 -3.38 4.90 25.53
CA GLY A 807 -2.27 4.82 24.57
C GLY A 807 -1.18 3.87 25.08
N ILE A 808 -0.62 3.07 24.17
CA ILE A 808 0.58 2.28 24.44
C ILE A 808 1.73 3.02 23.76
N ALA A 809 2.57 3.68 24.56
CA ALA A 809 3.78 4.33 24.07
C ALA A 809 4.86 3.27 23.85
N LEU A 810 5.19 3.01 22.60
CA LEU A 810 6.17 2.03 22.18
C LEU A 810 7.53 2.69 21.92
N PRO A 811 8.65 2.06 22.31
CA PRO A 811 9.98 2.60 22.09
C PRO A 811 10.31 2.64 20.59
N VAL A 812 11.10 3.64 20.21
CA VAL A 812 11.58 3.82 18.84
C VAL A 812 13.08 3.53 18.81
N ALA A 813 13.48 2.56 18.00
CA ALA A 813 14.88 2.22 17.74
C ALA A 813 15.45 3.25 16.76
N THR A 814 15.87 4.40 17.30
CA THR A 814 16.46 5.50 16.51
C THR A 814 17.85 5.15 15.98
N GLU A 815 18.56 4.25 16.65
CA GLU A 815 19.74 3.57 16.13
C GLU A 815 19.34 2.63 14.98
N GLY A 816 19.90 2.84 13.79
CA GLY A 816 19.62 2.06 12.58
C GLY A 816 18.73 2.78 11.55
N LEU A 817 17.83 3.67 11.98
CA LEU A 817 16.95 4.41 11.07
C LEU A 817 17.76 5.20 10.03
N THR A 818 17.37 5.04 8.76
CA THR A 818 17.98 5.83 7.68
C THR A 818 17.72 7.30 7.95
N ASN A 819 18.80 8.09 8.04
CA ASN A 819 18.74 9.52 8.29
C ASN A 819 18.06 9.93 9.61
N ALA A 820 18.39 9.23 10.71
CA ALA A 820 17.97 9.50 12.10
C ALA A 820 18.45 10.85 12.71
N GLN A 821 18.57 11.92 11.91
CA GLN A 821 19.04 13.23 12.37
C GLN A 821 18.03 13.84 13.34
N GLY A 822 18.46 14.13 14.58
CA GLY A 822 17.71 14.95 15.53
C GLY A 822 16.94 14.22 16.62
N PHE A 823 16.69 12.91 16.46
CA PHE A 823 15.95 12.12 17.46
C PHE A 823 16.60 12.05 18.87
N ALA A 824 17.82 12.55 19.04
CA ALA A 824 18.51 12.71 20.33
C ALA A 824 18.62 14.17 20.82
N ALA A 825 18.12 15.15 20.07
CA ALA A 825 18.19 16.58 20.36
C ALA A 825 17.06 16.99 21.34
N THR A 826 17.23 16.62 22.60
CA THR A 826 16.27 16.87 23.70
C THR A 826 15.86 18.33 23.84
N GLU A 827 16.74 19.26 23.46
CA GLU A 827 16.56 20.70 23.46
C GLU A 827 15.56 21.22 22.41
N LEU A 828 15.35 20.47 21.32
CA LEU A 828 14.34 20.76 20.29
C LEU A 828 13.03 19.99 20.57
N GLN A 829 13.14 18.77 21.11
CA GLN A 829 12.00 17.96 21.56
C GLN A 829 11.23 18.57 22.73
N GLY A 830 11.88 19.40 23.56
CA GLY A 830 11.23 20.16 24.64
C GLY A 830 10.52 19.26 25.66
N GLU A 831 9.23 19.54 25.92
CA GLU A 831 8.43 18.77 26.89
C GLU A 831 7.97 17.41 26.35
N PHE A 832 8.04 17.15 25.04
CA PHE A 832 7.66 15.85 24.46
C PHE A 832 8.70 14.75 24.72
N GLY A 833 9.96 15.13 24.95
CA GLY A 833 11.07 14.22 25.23
C GLY A 833 11.39 13.29 24.05
N ALA A 834 12.00 12.15 24.35
CA ALA A 834 12.43 11.20 23.32
C ALA A 834 11.23 10.65 22.51
N PRO A 835 11.40 10.40 21.21
CA PRO A 835 10.35 9.89 20.34
C PRO A 835 9.82 8.52 20.78
N THR A 836 8.49 8.39 20.84
CA THR A 836 7.78 7.11 21.07
C THR A 836 6.64 6.99 20.08
N MET A 837 6.46 5.82 19.44
CA MET A 837 5.33 5.59 18.56
C MET A 837 4.07 5.19 19.35
N THR A 838 2.89 5.40 18.77
CA THR A 838 1.62 4.84 19.23
C THR A 838 0.91 4.18 18.06
N LEU A 839 0.46 2.94 18.24
CA LEU A 839 -0.35 2.24 17.25
C LEU A 839 -1.84 2.55 17.45
N GLN A 840 -2.53 2.85 16.35
CA GLN A 840 -3.98 3.02 16.29
C GLN A 840 -4.57 2.14 15.18
N TYR A 841 -5.82 1.72 15.37
CA TYR A 841 -6.65 1.18 14.30
C TYR A 841 -7.73 2.20 13.88
N ASP A 842 -8.44 1.90 12.80
CA ASP A 842 -9.67 2.58 12.39
C ASP A 842 -10.63 2.80 13.58
N TRP A 843 -11.30 3.95 13.60
CA TRP A 843 -12.08 4.41 14.73
C TRP A 843 -13.35 3.56 15.02
N ILE A 844 -14.08 3.10 13.99
CA ILE A 844 -15.26 2.25 14.22
C ILE A 844 -14.86 0.85 14.65
N VAL A 845 -13.69 0.38 14.21
CA VAL A 845 -13.11 -0.89 14.66
C VAL A 845 -12.71 -0.81 16.13
N GLN A 846 -11.84 0.15 16.48
CA GLN A 846 -11.27 0.25 17.83
C GLN A 846 -12.31 0.63 18.89
N GLU A 847 -13.32 1.46 18.57
CA GLU A 847 -14.40 1.79 19.53
C GLU A 847 -15.43 0.67 19.69
N VAL A 848 -15.66 -0.17 18.68
CA VAL A 848 -16.46 -1.41 18.86
C VAL A 848 -15.69 -2.44 19.68
N ALA A 849 -14.38 -2.61 19.46
CA ALA A 849 -13.54 -3.51 20.24
C ALA A 849 -13.58 -3.17 21.75
N ARG A 850 -13.44 -1.87 22.09
CA ARG A 850 -13.60 -1.33 23.46
C ARG A 850 -14.95 -1.65 24.13
N ARG A 851 -15.99 -1.96 23.35
CA ARG A 851 -17.37 -2.18 23.84
C ARG A 851 -17.80 -3.63 23.88
N VAL A 852 -17.37 -4.46 22.90
CA VAL A 852 -17.89 -5.82 22.72
C VAL A 852 -16.83 -6.88 22.37
N GLN A 853 -15.53 -6.57 22.48
CA GLN A 853 -14.42 -7.51 22.22
C GLN A 853 -14.53 -8.21 20.85
N MET A 854 -14.83 -7.44 19.80
CA MET A 854 -14.80 -7.89 18.42
C MET A 854 -13.43 -7.56 17.81
N GLY A 855 -12.82 -8.54 17.13
CA GLY A 855 -11.55 -8.37 16.43
C GLY A 855 -11.65 -7.52 15.16
N GLY A 856 -10.48 -7.09 14.65
CA GLY A 856 -10.33 -6.17 13.52
C GLY A 856 -10.75 -6.75 12.16
N PRO A 857 -11.13 -5.90 11.19
CA PRO A 857 -11.29 -6.27 9.79
C PRO A 857 -9.98 -6.07 9.01
N HIS A 858 -9.84 -6.82 7.92
CA HIS A 858 -8.88 -6.46 6.88
C HIS A 858 -9.30 -5.12 6.25
N SER A 859 -8.37 -4.45 5.59
CA SER A 859 -8.65 -3.34 4.68
C SER A 859 -8.54 -3.79 3.21
N GLY A 860 -9.06 -2.97 2.31
CA GLY A 860 -8.85 -3.09 0.87
C GLY A 860 -7.62 -2.32 0.39
N ASN A 861 -6.77 -1.82 1.29
CA ASN A 861 -5.56 -1.09 0.95
C ASN A 861 -4.66 -1.92 0.00
N MET A 862 -3.90 -1.25 -0.86
CA MET A 862 -2.88 -1.91 -1.66
C MET A 862 -1.70 -2.32 -0.78
N VAL A 863 -1.21 -3.55 -0.96
CA VAL A 863 -0.07 -4.11 -0.20
C VAL A 863 1.25 -3.89 -0.92
N PRO A 864 2.35 -3.69 -0.20
CA PRO A 864 3.66 -3.60 -0.81
C PRO A 864 4.17 -5.00 -1.23
N LEU A 865 4.91 -5.03 -2.34
CA LEU A 865 5.74 -6.16 -2.77
C LEU A 865 7.19 -5.72 -2.84
N PHE A 866 8.09 -6.63 -2.51
CA PHE A 866 9.54 -6.49 -2.54
C PHE A 866 10.15 -7.68 -3.28
N ALA A 867 11.21 -7.45 -4.05
CA ALA A 867 11.91 -8.49 -4.82
C ALA A 867 13.42 -8.23 -4.88
N SER A 868 14.23 -9.30 -4.86
CA SER A 868 15.69 -9.22 -5.02
C SER A 868 16.28 -10.51 -5.60
N GLY A 869 17.34 -10.37 -6.40
CA GLY A 869 17.93 -11.46 -7.18
C GLY A 869 17.41 -11.54 -8.62
N PRO A 870 17.74 -12.60 -9.38
CA PRO A 870 17.62 -12.60 -10.83
C PRO A 870 16.18 -12.38 -11.34
N ARG A 871 16.01 -11.37 -12.20
CA ARG A 871 14.74 -10.88 -12.78
C ARG A 871 13.79 -10.20 -11.79
N ALA A 872 14.26 -9.80 -10.60
CA ALA A 872 13.47 -9.03 -9.62
C ALA A 872 12.86 -7.73 -10.19
N ALA A 873 13.53 -7.09 -11.16
CA ALA A 873 13.04 -5.91 -11.87
C ALA A 873 11.68 -6.12 -12.57
N GLU A 874 11.33 -7.36 -12.93
CA GLU A 874 10.01 -7.67 -13.50
C GLU A 874 8.89 -7.61 -12.45
N LEU A 875 9.22 -7.85 -11.17
CA LEU A 875 8.25 -7.84 -10.08
C LEU A 875 7.95 -6.42 -9.57
N GLY A 876 8.94 -5.52 -9.64
CA GLY A 876 8.73 -4.08 -9.40
C GLY A 876 7.73 -3.42 -10.36
N ARG A 877 7.37 -4.11 -11.45
CA ARG A 877 6.39 -3.67 -12.46
C ARG A 877 4.99 -4.28 -12.27
N LEU A 878 4.77 -5.05 -11.21
CA LEU A 878 3.45 -5.64 -10.91
C LEU A 878 2.60 -4.69 -10.07
N ARG A 879 1.28 -4.71 -10.26
CA ARG A 879 0.32 -3.84 -9.56
C ARG A 879 -0.89 -4.60 -9.01
N ASP A 880 -0.91 -5.93 -9.13
CA ASP A 880 -2.09 -6.77 -8.84
C ASP A 880 -1.70 -8.25 -8.65
N GLN A 881 -2.24 -8.89 -7.62
CA GLN A 881 -1.85 -10.25 -7.20
C GLN A 881 -1.96 -11.36 -8.27
N PRO A 882 -2.99 -11.40 -9.14
CA PRO A 882 -3.03 -12.33 -10.27
C PRO A 882 -1.85 -12.18 -11.24
N GLN A 883 -1.20 -11.02 -11.33
CA GLN A 883 -0.01 -10.85 -12.15
C GLN A 883 1.21 -11.55 -11.53
N LEU A 884 1.37 -11.49 -10.21
CA LEU A 884 2.39 -12.24 -9.47
C LEU A 884 2.19 -13.74 -9.65
N GLY A 885 0.98 -14.25 -9.48
CA GLY A 885 0.69 -15.68 -9.70
C GLY A 885 0.88 -16.14 -11.14
N GLN A 886 0.63 -15.26 -12.12
CA GLN A 886 0.96 -15.51 -13.54
C GLN A 886 2.49 -15.50 -13.78
N TRP A 887 3.24 -14.63 -13.11
CA TRP A 887 4.71 -14.65 -13.15
C TRP A 887 5.26 -15.95 -12.55
N LEU A 888 4.85 -16.30 -11.33
CA LEU A 888 5.24 -17.53 -10.64
C LEU A 888 4.92 -18.79 -11.44
N THR A 889 3.72 -18.86 -12.04
CA THR A 889 3.33 -20.01 -12.87
C THR A 889 4.13 -20.10 -14.16
N ARG A 890 4.45 -18.96 -14.82
CA ARG A 890 5.36 -18.94 -15.98
C ARG A 890 6.76 -19.41 -15.57
N TRP A 891 7.34 -18.83 -14.52
CA TRP A 891 8.63 -19.23 -13.98
C TRP A 891 8.68 -20.74 -13.70
N ALA A 892 7.68 -21.27 -12.99
CA ALA A 892 7.59 -22.70 -12.65
C ALA A 892 7.53 -23.58 -13.89
N SER A 893 6.73 -23.18 -14.90
CA SER A 893 6.48 -23.96 -16.13
C SER A 893 7.69 -24.14 -17.06
N GLY A 894 8.78 -23.42 -16.84
CA GLY A 894 9.97 -23.42 -17.70
C GLY A 894 9.88 -22.52 -18.94
N ASN A 895 8.77 -21.79 -19.13
CA ASN A 895 8.60 -20.75 -20.16
C ASN A 895 9.15 -19.41 -19.68
#